data_AF-A0A525D860-F1
#
_entry.id   AF-A0A525D860-F1
#
_cell.length_a   1.000
_cell.length_b   1.000
_cell.length_c   1.000
_cell.angle_alpha   90.00
_cell.angle_beta   90.00
_cell.angle_gamma   90.00
#
_symmetry.space_group_name_H-M   'P 1'
#
loop_
_entity.id
_entity.type
_entity.pdbx_description
1 polymer ?
#
loop_
_entity_poly.entity_id
_entity_poly.type
_entity_poly.pdbx_seq_one_letter_code
_entity_poly.pdbx_strand_id
1 'polypeptide(L)'
;MDAGSKTNRFLTIDIARFYAIALVFFGHFVEEFMILKNPAGISLYKFTYSFHMVLFVVIAGYVAKEDLANWRVGRFITHCFSTRLLPFIFLTLVMMIPPLFFSGKFYGLPLPSLVGYFRGTVLTVFGLPSFCVPSWFLLLIIGLELVHYTVFRFLKNSNAKILAAAVGFYVAGYWLNLEFDIFNPLKERVIGWNYFFIHGAITLYSFYLLGIFLRRRHFLIQKVSTKILVPAAVAAFFMVFFTYQLNNGPFNFHVYNHVVIMFASYGHFLLFPLTAIAGCACVLFISGMTPARKTILWLGQNTMLLMFLNGIFYHYINPGLAGWILDNVASSGLPVFYLSCMVTLVSLALCMPFVFLFNRLAPQLVGKPKLTGLLLKSPLHFRWLPTTAYIVFLFLPLIPLVSVSLHSTLRGEMVPFGEFTLSNYIHVFQNPVLTGSILNSIAYVTLNILITLPVAFLAAYGFSRYTFSGDKYLFFCTLALRMMPPVVMVLPVFLIFLQIDLVNRPLGIALAHCAFNLPISIWVLESFLAAIPREIDEIAFIDGHSFFQFFTRILIPLMGPGIAVTAFFCFMFSWVEIVFARILTVTSGKPISMAISTLFTFRTDIGLVMAMTVLSIIPGVLMIYFVRNHIAKGFTIKTAV
;
A
#
# COMPACT_ATOMS: atom_id res chain seq x y z
N MET A 1 34.04 16.19 22.35
CA MET A 1 32.89 16.82 23.04
C MET A 1 32.03 17.42 21.94
N ASP A 2 30.86 16.84 21.67
CA ASP A 2 29.91 17.40 20.70
C ASP A 2 28.51 17.32 21.31
N ALA A 3 28.06 18.47 21.80
CA ALA A 3 26.78 18.68 22.44
C ALA A 3 25.79 19.19 21.39
N GLY A 4 25.06 18.27 20.73
CA GLY A 4 24.14 18.68 19.66
C GLY A 4 23.28 17.57 19.07
N SER A 5 22.72 16.67 19.90
CA SER A 5 21.48 15.89 19.65
C SER A 5 21.35 14.70 20.61
N LYS A 6 21.42 14.93 21.92
CA LYS A 6 21.01 13.89 22.89
C LYS A 6 19.50 13.74 22.80
N THR A 7 19.03 12.83 21.93
CA THR A 7 17.70 12.21 22.08
C THR A 7 17.53 11.86 23.56
N ASN A 8 16.48 12.33 24.23
CA ASN A 8 16.12 11.86 25.57
C ASN A 8 15.93 10.34 25.50
N ARG A 9 17.00 9.59 25.79
CA ARG A 9 17.01 8.13 25.74
C ARG A 9 16.46 7.61 27.05
N PHE A 10 15.36 6.87 26.98
CA PHE A 10 14.72 6.28 28.14
C PHE A 10 15.39 4.94 28.46
N LEU A 11 16.45 4.97 29.29
CA LEU A 11 17.23 3.77 29.64
C LEU A 11 16.34 2.64 30.19
N THR A 12 15.37 2.98 31.04
CA THR A 12 14.38 2.05 31.59
C THR A 12 13.57 1.34 30.50
N ILE A 13 13.21 2.06 29.42
CA ILE A 13 12.43 1.49 28.31
C ILE A 13 13.28 0.57 27.44
N ASP A 14 14.58 0.86 27.25
CA ASP A 14 15.49 -0.06 26.57
C ASP A 14 15.67 -1.36 27.39
N ILE A 15 15.66 -1.29 28.73
CA ILE A 15 15.63 -2.49 29.59
C ILE A 15 14.29 -3.22 29.45
N ALA A 16 13.16 -2.51 29.45
CA ALA A 16 11.84 -3.12 29.26
C ALA A 16 11.73 -3.83 27.90
N ARG A 17 12.33 -3.28 26.84
CA ARG A 17 12.47 -3.90 25.52
C ARG A 17 13.25 -5.21 25.58
N PHE A 18 14.35 -5.24 26.34
CA PHE A 18 15.11 -6.46 26.57
C PHE A 18 14.27 -7.54 27.27
N TYR A 19 13.51 -7.19 28.32
CA TYR A 19 12.63 -8.15 28.97
C TYR A 19 11.48 -8.60 28.08
N ALA A 20 10.90 -7.70 27.29
CA ALA A 20 9.87 -8.04 26.33
C ALA A 20 10.37 -9.08 25.31
N ILE A 21 11.58 -8.90 24.75
CA ILE A 21 12.13 -9.89 23.81
C ILE A 21 12.55 -11.18 24.50
N ALA A 22 13.05 -11.13 25.73
CA ALA A 22 13.33 -12.35 26.51
C ALA A 22 12.05 -13.17 26.75
N LEU A 23 10.92 -12.51 27.04
CA LEU A 23 9.62 -13.16 27.18
C LEU A 23 9.12 -13.80 25.87
N VAL A 24 9.50 -13.26 24.71
CA VAL A 24 9.17 -13.89 23.40
C VAL A 24 9.94 -15.18 23.19
N PHE A 25 11.26 -15.18 23.45
CA PHE A 25 12.08 -16.39 23.37
C PHE A 25 11.59 -17.45 24.37
N PHE A 26 11.31 -17.03 25.60
CA PHE A 26 10.73 -17.89 26.64
C PHE A 26 9.37 -18.44 26.22
N GLY A 27 8.47 -17.58 25.75
CA GLY A 27 7.13 -17.95 25.32
C GLY A 27 7.14 -18.97 24.19
N HIS A 28 7.95 -18.76 23.17
CA HIS A 28 8.07 -19.67 22.01
C HIS A 28 8.72 -21.02 22.37
N PHE A 29 9.54 -21.07 23.41
CA PHE A 29 10.07 -22.34 23.89
C PHE A 29 9.04 -23.10 24.73
N VAL A 30 8.33 -22.39 25.61
CA VAL A 30 7.25 -22.95 26.43
C VAL A 30 6.04 -23.38 25.58
N GLU A 31 5.81 -22.71 24.44
CA GLU A 31 4.82 -23.12 23.43
C GLU A 31 5.05 -24.56 22.95
N GLU A 32 6.30 -25.01 22.80
CA GLU A 32 6.58 -26.39 22.38
C GLU A 32 6.18 -27.40 23.48
N PHE A 33 6.39 -27.09 24.76
CA PHE A 33 5.87 -27.93 25.85
C PHE A 33 4.34 -27.96 25.88
N MET A 34 3.69 -26.85 25.55
CA MET A 34 2.24 -26.77 25.42
C MET A 34 1.73 -27.65 24.27
N ILE A 35 2.40 -27.63 23.11
CA ILE A 35 2.09 -28.49 21.96
C ILE A 35 2.28 -29.98 22.31
N LEU A 36 3.30 -30.30 23.11
CA LEU A 36 3.53 -31.62 23.68
C LEU A 36 2.55 -31.98 24.84
N LYS A 37 1.54 -31.15 25.09
CA LYS A 37 0.48 -31.33 26.10
C LYS A 37 0.99 -31.43 27.55
N ASN A 38 2.15 -30.84 27.86
CA ASN A 38 2.65 -30.76 29.22
C ASN A 38 1.83 -29.73 30.05
N PRO A 39 1.27 -30.10 31.22
CA PRO A 39 0.45 -29.19 32.03
C PRO A 39 1.17 -27.92 32.51
N ALA A 40 2.46 -28.03 32.86
CA ALA A 40 3.24 -26.87 33.27
C ALA A 40 3.54 -25.95 32.09
N GLY A 41 3.86 -26.51 30.93
CA GLY A 41 4.02 -25.78 29.67
C GLY A 41 2.77 -24.97 29.32
N ILE A 42 1.59 -25.59 29.41
CA ILE A 42 0.29 -24.92 29.20
C ILE A 42 0.12 -23.72 30.15
N SER A 43 0.40 -23.89 31.44
CA SER A 43 0.23 -22.84 32.45
C SER A 43 1.18 -21.66 32.22
N LEU A 44 2.47 -21.95 31.98
CA LEU A 44 3.49 -20.94 31.68
C LEU A 44 3.23 -20.22 30.36
N TYR A 45 2.74 -20.94 29.35
CA TYR A 45 2.34 -20.37 28.06
C TYR A 45 1.20 -19.37 28.25
N LYS A 46 0.09 -19.78 28.91
CA LYS A 46 -1.05 -18.90 29.24
C LYS A 46 -0.59 -17.65 29.98
N PHE A 47 0.25 -17.82 31.00
CA PHE A 47 0.75 -16.71 31.81
C PHE A 47 1.49 -15.69 30.95
N THR A 48 2.49 -16.12 30.19
CA THR A 48 3.30 -15.24 29.34
C THR A 48 2.48 -14.59 28.22
N TYR A 49 1.63 -15.36 27.53
CA TYR A 49 0.84 -14.88 26.38
C TYR A 49 -0.28 -13.91 26.77
N SER A 50 -0.64 -13.83 28.05
CA SER A 50 -1.63 -12.87 28.54
C SER A 50 -1.18 -11.40 28.47
N PHE A 51 0.13 -11.10 28.41
CA PHE A 51 0.62 -9.71 28.43
C PHE A 51 1.85 -9.39 27.56
N HIS A 52 2.73 -10.36 27.23
CA HIS A 52 4.04 -10.02 26.67
C HIS A 52 4.01 -9.30 25.30
N MET A 53 3.05 -9.63 24.43
CA MET A 53 2.89 -8.91 23.15
C MET A 53 2.29 -7.53 23.34
N VAL A 54 1.36 -7.37 24.29
CA VAL A 54 0.80 -6.06 24.67
C VAL A 54 1.89 -5.15 25.22
N LEU A 55 2.85 -5.69 25.97
CA LEU A 55 4.01 -4.94 26.46
C LEU A 55 4.80 -4.29 25.31
N PHE A 56 5.04 -5.00 24.21
CA PHE A 56 5.70 -4.38 23.05
C PHE A 56 4.87 -3.25 22.43
N VAL A 57 3.55 -3.39 22.39
CA VAL A 57 2.65 -2.34 21.87
C VAL A 57 2.67 -1.10 22.77
N VAL A 58 2.62 -1.28 24.09
CA VAL A 58 2.74 -0.19 25.08
C VAL A 58 4.10 0.50 24.95
N ILE A 59 5.19 -0.26 24.85
CA ILE A 59 6.55 0.26 24.64
C ILE A 59 6.66 1.03 23.31
N ALA A 60 6.05 0.51 22.24
CA ALA A 60 6.04 1.16 20.94
C ALA A 60 5.31 2.52 21.01
N GLY A 61 4.16 2.57 21.68
CA GLY A 61 3.44 3.81 21.97
C GLY A 61 4.25 4.78 22.83
N TYR A 62 4.95 4.28 23.85
CA TYR A 62 5.80 5.09 24.71
C TYR A 62 6.94 5.78 23.94
N VAL A 63 7.49 5.15 22.91
CA VAL A 63 8.58 5.74 22.10
C VAL A 63 8.06 6.39 20.81
N ALA A 64 6.74 6.38 20.58
CA ALA A 64 6.10 6.92 19.39
C ALA A 64 6.35 8.42 19.23
N LYS A 65 6.61 8.86 18.00
CA LYS A 65 6.77 10.29 17.69
C LYS A 65 5.40 10.95 17.56
N GLU A 66 5.09 11.91 18.42
CA GLU A 66 3.79 12.61 18.37
C GLU A 66 3.68 13.56 17.17
N ASP A 67 4.81 14.04 16.65
CA ASP A 67 4.86 14.89 15.44
C ASP A 67 4.60 14.09 14.15
N LEU A 68 4.65 12.76 14.21
CA LEU A 68 4.43 11.86 13.07
C LEU A 68 3.09 12.12 12.38
N ALA A 69 2.04 12.44 13.15
CA ALA A 69 0.72 12.77 12.62
C ALA A 69 0.67 14.06 11.77
N ASN A 70 1.68 14.93 11.89
CA ASN A 70 1.79 16.16 11.11
C ASN A 70 2.68 16.00 9.86
N TRP A 71 3.30 14.83 9.64
CA TRP A 71 4.19 14.61 8.50
C TRP A 71 3.42 14.51 7.18
N ARG A 72 4.03 14.97 6.09
CA ARG A 72 3.53 14.71 4.72
C ARG A 72 3.47 13.19 4.49
N VAL A 73 2.42 12.72 3.81
CA VAL A 73 2.16 11.29 3.54
C VAL A 73 3.39 10.58 2.96
N GLY A 74 4.05 11.17 1.96
CA GLY A 74 5.26 10.59 1.36
C GLY A 74 6.41 10.39 2.36
N ARG A 75 6.61 11.33 3.28
CA ARG A 75 7.65 11.21 4.33
C ARG A 75 7.31 10.10 5.33
N PHE A 76 6.03 9.98 5.69
CA PHE A 76 5.55 8.92 6.58
C PHE A 76 5.69 7.53 5.95
N ILE A 77 5.27 7.35 4.69
CA ILE A 77 5.44 6.08 3.96
C ILE A 77 6.92 5.69 3.86
N THR A 78 7.77 6.64 3.48
CA THR A 78 9.23 6.45 3.41
C THR A 78 9.80 6.03 4.77
N HIS A 79 9.30 6.62 5.86
CA HIS A 79 9.70 6.27 7.21
C HIS A 79 9.33 4.82 7.56
N CYS A 80 8.06 4.44 7.45
CA CYS A 80 7.59 3.08 7.74
C CYS A 80 8.30 2.04 6.85
N PHE A 81 8.53 2.36 5.58
CA PHE A 81 9.31 1.49 4.69
C PHE A 81 10.72 1.27 5.23
N SER A 82 11.47 2.35 5.45
CA SER A 82 12.89 2.27 5.84
C SER A 82 13.14 1.69 7.23
N THR A 83 12.21 1.85 8.18
CA THR A 83 12.39 1.42 9.57
C THR A 83 11.72 0.10 9.92
N ARG A 84 10.80 -0.41 9.08
CA ARG A 84 10.02 -1.63 9.35
C ARG A 84 9.95 -2.56 8.14
N LEU A 85 9.39 -2.09 7.02
CA LEU A 85 9.08 -2.98 5.88
C LEU A 85 10.33 -3.49 5.17
N LEU A 86 11.32 -2.63 4.94
CA LEU A 86 12.60 -3.02 4.35
C LEU A 86 13.35 -4.04 5.24
N PRO A 87 13.50 -3.82 6.56
CA PRO A 87 14.01 -4.85 7.46
C PRO A 87 13.25 -6.16 7.42
N PHE A 88 11.91 -6.08 7.35
CA PHE A 88 11.08 -7.25 7.22
C PHE A 88 11.36 -8.03 5.94
N ILE A 89 11.42 -7.36 4.79
CA ILE A 89 11.73 -7.98 3.50
C ILE A 89 13.13 -8.60 3.53
N PHE A 90 14.14 -7.83 3.92
CA PHE A 90 15.52 -8.29 3.95
C PHE A 90 15.73 -9.50 4.86
N LEU A 91 15.25 -9.43 6.10
CA LEU A 91 15.44 -10.52 7.07
C LEU A 91 14.59 -11.75 6.73
N THR A 92 13.42 -11.57 6.12
CA THR A 92 12.64 -12.68 5.57
C THR A 92 13.41 -13.40 4.46
N LEU A 93 14.01 -12.67 3.52
CA LEU A 93 14.84 -13.27 2.46
C LEU A 93 16.02 -14.04 3.04
N VAL A 94 16.65 -13.53 4.10
CA VAL A 94 17.71 -14.27 4.82
C VAL A 94 17.15 -15.56 5.44
N MET A 95 15.96 -15.53 6.03
CA MET A 95 15.31 -16.71 6.65
C MET A 95 14.78 -17.73 5.64
N MET A 96 14.69 -17.38 4.35
CA MET A 96 14.37 -18.33 3.28
C MET A 96 15.56 -19.23 2.90
N ILE A 97 16.78 -18.91 3.34
CA ILE A 97 18.00 -19.65 3.01
C ILE A 97 18.14 -20.95 3.84
N PRO A 98 18.02 -20.94 5.19
CA PRO A 98 18.22 -22.16 5.99
C PRO A 98 17.35 -23.37 5.59
N PRO A 99 16.07 -23.22 5.19
CA PRO A 99 15.26 -24.38 4.80
C PRO A 99 15.78 -25.12 3.56
N LEU A 100 16.70 -24.52 2.78
CA LEU A 100 17.37 -25.22 1.67
C LEU A 100 18.33 -26.31 2.15
N PHE A 101 18.86 -26.17 3.37
CA PHE A 101 19.93 -27.03 3.90
C PHE A 101 19.48 -27.82 5.13
N PHE A 102 18.50 -27.33 5.89
CA PHE A 102 18.07 -27.91 7.16
C PHE A 102 16.57 -28.18 7.16
N SER A 103 16.17 -29.34 7.69
CA SER A 103 14.77 -29.64 7.96
C SER A 103 14.31 -28.93 9.24
N GLY A 104 13.14 -28.30 9.21
CA GLY A 104 12.55 -27.63 10.36
C GLY A 104 11.02 -27.74 10.39
N LYS A 105 10.41 -27.28 11.48
CA LYS A 105 8.95 -27.30 11.69
C LYS A 105 8.30 -26.08 11.03
N PHE A 106 7.87 -26.22 9.77
CA PHE A 106 7.17 -25.18 9.01
C PHE A 106 5.72 -25.59 8.76
N TYR A 107 4.84 -25.31 9.71
CA TYR A 107 3.41 -25.67 9.75
C TYR A 107 2.71 -25.64 8.36
N GLY A 108 2.50 -26.81 7.75
CA GLY A 108 1.77 -26.95 6.48
C GLY A 108 2.54 -26.59 5.21
N LEU A 109 3.86 -26.37 5.29
CA LEU A 109 4.73 -26.12 4.15
C LEU A 109 5.67 -27.31 3.88
N PRO A 110 5.57 -27.96 2.71
CA PRO A 110 6.51 -29.01 2.33
C PRO A 110 7.84 -28.38 1.86
N LEU A 111 8.70 -27.95 2.77
CA LEU A 111 10.06 -27.46 2.45
C LEU A 111 11.05 -28.63 2.48
N PRO A 112 12.06 -28.67 1.58
CA PRO A 112 12.53 -27.60 0.67
C PRO A 112 11.85 -27.53 -0.71
N SER A 113 10.67 -28.13 -0.93
CA SER A 113 10.07 -28.17 -2.26
C SER A 113 9.75 -26.79 -2.84
N LEU A 114 9.81 -26.65 -4.17
CA LEU A 114 9.48 -25.41 -4.89
C LEU A 114 8.02 -24.99 -4.64
N VAL A 115 7.10 -25.95 -4.54
CA VAL A 115 5.69 -25.71 -4.17
C VAL A 115 5.59 -25.15 -2.75
N GLY A 116 6.37 -25.70 -1.81
CA GLY A 116 6.46 -25.19 -0.44
C GLY A 116 6.97 -23.75 -0.38
N TYR A 117 8.02 -23.43 -1.14
CA TYR A 117 8.55 -22.06 -1.24
C TYR A 117 7.54 -21.08 -1.85
N PHE A 118 6.86 -21.46 -2.93
CA PHE A 118 5.83 -20.63 -3.55
C PHE A 118 4.68 -20.36 -2.56
N ARG A 119 4.14 -21.42 -1.94
CA ARG A 119 3.06 -21.29 -0.96
C ARG A 119 3.47 -20.45 0.25
N GLY A 120 4.66 -20.68 0.80
CA GLY A 120 5.20 -19.91 1.91
C GLY A 120 5.40 -18.43 1.57
N THR A 121 5.82 -18.13 0.33
CA THR A 121 5.99 -16.75 -0.16
C THR A 121 4.64 -16.06 -0.31
N VAL A 122 3.65 -16.72 -0.92
CA VAL A 122 2.29 -16.20 -1.04
C VAL A 122 1.69 -15.92 0.34
N LEU A 123 1.80 -16.87 1.28
CA LEU A 123 1.34 -16.67 2.65
C LEU A 123 2.04 -15.48 3.33
N THR A 124 3.36 -15.36 3.16
CA THR A 124 4.17 -14.27 3.72
C THR A 124 3.77 -12.90 3.16
N VAL A 125 3.49 -12.80 1.86
CA VAL A 125 3.06 -11.56 1.21
C VAL A 125 1.65 -11.17 1.65
N PHE A 126 0.74 -12.15 1.82
CA PHE A 126 -0.69 -11.88 2.03
C PHE A 126 -1.20 -12.03 3.47
N GLY A 127 -0.38 -12.41 4.45
CA GLY A 127 -0.79 -12.26 5.86
C GLY A 127 -0.01 -13.02 6.93
N LEU A 128 0.75 -14.06 6.62
CA LEU A 128 1.47 -14.86 7.63
C LEU A 128 2.93 -15.08 7.20
N PRO A 129 3.92 -14.51 7.89
CA PRO A 129 5.33 -14.66 7.52
C PRO A 129 5.84 -16.07 7.83
N SER A 130 5.55 -17.03 6.95
CA SER A 130 5.72 -18.46 7.21
C SER A 130 7.18 -18.89 7.35
N PHE A 131 8.12 -18.14 6.78
CA PHE A 131 9.56 -18.41 6.92
C PHE A 131 10.17 -17.88 8.23
N CYS A 132 9.47 -16.96 8.90
CA CYS A 132 9.88 -16.41 10.19
C CYS A 132 8.64 -15.91 10.92
N VAL A 133 7.86 -16.84 11.49
CA VAL A 133 6.59 -16.52 12.16
C VAL A 133 6.71 -15.35 13.14
N PRO A 134 7.72 -15.27 14.05
CA PRO A 134 7.82 -14.17 15.02
C PRO A 134 7.85 -12.76 14.42
N SER A 135 8.19 -12.63 13.13
CA SER A 135 8.25 -11.34 12.44
C SER A 135 6.89 -10.71 12.15
N TRP A 136 5.78 -11.44 12.34
CA TRP A 136 4.41 -10.94 12.15
C TRP A 136 4.15 -9.65 12.95
N PHE A 137 4.76 -9.54 14.13
CA PHE A 137 4.63 -8.40 15.01
C PHE A 137 5.13 -7.09 14.38
N LEU A 138 6.14 -7.15 13.50
CA LEU A 138 6.61 -5.95 12.78
C LEU A 138 5.58 -5.42 11.80
N LEU A 139 4.85 -6.31 11.13
CA LEU A 139 3.75 -5.95 10.25
C LEU A 139 2.60 -5.33 11.05
N LEU A 140 2.29 -5.89 12.24
CA LEU A 140 1.32 -5.31 13.16
C LEU A 140 1.69 -3.88 13.59
N ILE A 141 2.97 -3.62 13.90
CA ILE A 141 3.43 -2.26 14.26
C ILE A 141 3.22 -1.28 13.11
N ILE A 142 3.41 -1.69 11.84
CA ILE A 142 3.08 -0.84 10.68
C ILE A 142 1.58 -0.52 10.69
N GLY A 143 0.72 -1.53 10.90
CA GLY A 143 -0.73 -1.32 11.04
C GLY A 143 -1.08 -0.32 12.15
N LEU A 144 -0.44 -0.42 13.32
CA LEU A 144 -0.61 0.52 14.43
C LEU A 144 -0.15 1.94 14.09
N GLU A 145 1.00 2.09 13.44
CA GLU A 145 1.52 3.39 13.00
C GLU A 145 0.62 4.03 11.92
N LEU A 146 -0.02 3.24 11.06
CA LEU A 146 -1.02 3.70 10.09
C LEU A 146 -2.27 4.25 10.80
N VAL A 147 -2.83 3.50 11.75
CA VAL A 147 -3.98 3.95 12.58
C VAL A 147 -3.60 5.20 13.37
N HIS A 148 -2.39 5.25 13.92
CA HIS A 148 -1.88 6.41 14.63
C HIS A 148 -1.80 7.65 13.72
N TYR A 149 -1.22 7.52 12.53
CA TYR A 149 -1.06 8.63 11.58
C TYR A 149 -2.40 9.25 11.14
N THR A 150 -3.45 8.44 11.01
CA THR A 150 -4.77 8.91 10.61
C THR A 150 -5.52 9.54 11.79
N VAL A 151 -5.54 8.89 12.95
CA VAL A 151 -6.42 9.26 14.08
C VAL A 151 -5.78 10.26 15.03
N PHE A 152 -4.47 10.16 15.29
CA PHE A 152 -3.84 10.87 16.40
C PHE A 152 -3.89 12.40 16.26
N ARG A 153 -4.02 12.93 15.03
CA ARG A 153 -4.23 14.36 14.77
C ARG A 153 -5.41 14.96 15.54
N PHE A 154 -6.43 14.15 15.83
CA PHE A 154 -7.64 14.55 16.57
C PHE A 154 -7.49 14.38 18.10
N LEU A 155 -6.52 13.58 18.54
CA LEU A 155 -6.32 13.21 19.95
C LEU A 155 -5.19 14.02 20.62
N LYS A 156 -4.23 14.53 19.84
CA LYS A 156 -2.97 15.12 20.33
C LYS A 156 -3.15 16.23 21.39
N ASN A 157 -4.26 16.98 21.36
CA ASN A 157 -4.44 18.16 22.21
C ASN A 157 -4.87 17.83 23.66
N SER A 158 -5.28 16.60 23.99
CA SER A 158 -5.79 16.29 25.33
C SER A 158 -5.52 14.86 25.79
N ASN A 159 -5.03 14.72 27.02
CA ASN A 159 -4.82 13.42 27.65
C ASN A 159 -6.14 12.68 27.93
N ALA A 160 -7.24 13.42 28.21
CA ALA A 160 -8.56 12.82 28.39
C ALA A 160 -9.07 12.23 27.07
N LYS A 161 -8.85 12.92 25.94
CA LYS A 161 -9.19 12.40 24.60
C LYS A 161 -8.39 11.14 24.25
N ILE A 162 -7.11 11.09 24.61
CA ILE A 162 -6.27 9.90 24.43
C ILE A 162 -6.83 8.70 25.21
N LEU A 163 -7.21 8.91 26.48
CA LEU A 163 -7.74 7.84 27.31
C LEU A 163 -9.13 7.37 26.85
N ALA A 164 -10.02 8.30 26.51
CA ALA A 164 -11.34 8.00 25.96
C ALA A 164 -11.22 7.24 24.63
N ALA A 165 -10.30 7.66 23.75
CA ALA A 165 -10.01 6.94 22.52
C ALA A 165 -9.43 5.55 22.79
N ALA A 166 -8.55 5.38 23.78
CA ALA A 166 -8.03 4.06 24.12
C ALA A 166 -9.15 3.07 24.48
N VAL A 167 -10.11 3.50 25.30
CA VAL A 167 -11.31 2.70 25.62
C VAL A 167 -12.16 2.46 24.37
N GLY A 168 -12.43 3.51 23.59
CA GLY A 168 -13.25 3.40 22.37
C GLY A 168 -12.67 2.45 21.32
N PHE A 169 -11.36 2.50 21.07
CA PHE A 169 -10.68 1.59 20.14
C PHE A 169 -10.65 0.15 20.64
N TYR A 170 -10.53 -0.06 21.95
CA TYR A 170 -10.62 -1.40 22.52
C TYR A 170 -12.03 -2.00 22.33
N VAL A 171 -13.08 -1.25 22.68
CA VAL A 171 -14.48 -1.65 22.52
C VAL A 171 -14.80 -1.94 21.06
N ALA A 172 -14.50 -0.98 20.17
CA ALA A 172 -14.77 -1.10 18.75
C ALA A 172 -13.98 -2.25 18.11
N GLY A 173 -12.69 -2.38 18.45
CA GLY A 173 -11.85 -3.46 17.95
C GLY A 173 -12.35 -4.83 18.40
N TYR A 174 -12.72 -4.99 19.66
CA TYR A 174 -13.28 -6.24 20.18
C TYR A 174 -14.61 -6.59 19.49
N TRP A 175 -15.51 -5.61 19.33
CA TRP A 175 -16.77 -5.79 18.61
C TRP A 175 -16.58 -6.16 17.14
N LEU A 176 -15.67 -5.49 16.43
CA LEU A 176 -15.37 -5.79 15.02
C LEU A 176 -14.87 -7.23 14.84
N ASN A 177 -14.00 -7.70 15.75
CA ASN A 177 -13.52 -9.08 15.73
C ASN A 177 -14.65 -10.10 16.00
N LEU A 178 -15.69 -9.72 16.77
CA LEU A 178 -16.83 -10.59 17.06
C LEU A 178 -17.74 -10.72 15.84
N GLU A 179 -18.13 -9.60 15.25
CA GLU A 179 -19.18 -9.55 14.23
C GLU A 179 -18.69 -9.94 12.84
N PHE A 180 -17.53 -9.42 12.42
CA PHE A 180 -17.10 -9.50 11.02
C PHE A 180 -16.05 -10.58 10.79
N ASP A 181 -16.35 -11.53 9.90
CA ASP A 181 -15.45 -12.62 9.50
C ASP A 181 -14.11 -12.12 8.91
N ILE A 182 -14.09 -10.92 8.32
CA ILE A 182 -12.88 -10.25 7.81
C ILE A 182 -11.85 -9.98 8.93
N PHE A 183 -12.31 -9.88 10.19
CA PHE A 183 -11.48 -9.49 11.33
C PHE A 183 -11.05 -10.69 12.18
N ASN A 184 -11.72 -11.85 12.10
CA ASN A 184 -11.38 -13.04 12.87
C ASN A 184 -11.06 -14.24 11.97
N PRO A 185 -9.77 -14.57 11.78
CA PRO A 185 -9.33 -15.68 10.90
C PRO A 185 -9.69 -17.09 11.43
N LEU A 186 -10.34 -17.20 12.58
CA LEU A 186 -10.69 -18.47 13.23
C LEU A 186 -12.10 -18.97 12.89
N LYS A 187 -12.92 -18.19 12.18
CA LYS A 187 -14.30 -18.58 11.78
C LYS A 187 -14.39 -19.50 10.55
N GLU A 188 -13.42 -20.41 10.35
CA GLU A 188 -13.38 -21.43 9.27
C GLU A 188 -13.60 -20.94 7.81
N ARG A 189 -13.52 -19.64 7.55
CA ARG A 189 -13.62 -19.08 6.19
C ARG A 189 -12.28 -18.48 5.80
N VAL A 190 -11.80 -18.96 4.64
CA VAL A 190 -10.54 -18.65 3.94
C VAL A 190 -9.89 -17.36 4.44
N ILE A 191 -8.64 -17.46 4.92
CA ILE A 191 -7.76 -16.35 5.32
C ILE A 191 -7.74 -15.30 4.20
N GLY A 192 -8.66 -14.35 4.29
CA GLY A 192 -8.83 -13.28 3.33
C GLY A 192 -8.12 -12.05 3.83
N TRP A 193 -6.91 -11.80 3.32
CA TRP A 193 -6.26 -10.49 3.35
C TRP A 193 -5.99 -9.92 4.76
N ASN A 194 -5.05 -10.55 5.48
CA ASN A 194 -4.59 -10.07 6.78
C ASN A 194 -3.28 -9.25 6.69
N TYR A 195 -3.20 -8.36 5.71
CA TYR A 195 -1.99 -7.56 5.52
C TYR A 195 -1.86 -6.49 6.63
N PHE A 196 -0.65 -6.34 7.19
CA PHE A 196 -0.35 -5.48 8.34
C PHE A 196 -1.14 -5.74 9.64
N PHE A 197 -1.87 -6.87 9.74
CA PHE A 197 -2.67 -7.19 10.92
C PHE A 197 -3.61 -6.06 11.34
N ILE A 198 -4.22 -5.35 10.37
CA ILE A 198 -5.05 -4.15 10.64
C ILE A 198 -6.19 -4.45 11.62
N HIS A 199 -6.81 -5.63 11.50
CA HIS A 199 -7.85 -6.11 12.42
C HIS A 199 -7.36 -6.10 13.89
N GLY A 200 -6.17 -6.63 14.15
CA GLY A 200 -5.57 -6.63 15.48
C GLY A 200 -4.99 -5.27 15.87
N ALA A 201 -4.53 -4.48 14.90
CA ALA A 201 -3.99 -3.15 15.13
C ALA A 201 -5.05 -2.20 15.72
N ILE A 202 -6.32 -2.28 15.30
CA ILE A 202 -7.41 -1.45 15.84
C ILE A 202 -7.57 -1.70 17.34
N THR A 203 -7.72 -2.96 17.76
CA THR A 203 -7.87 -3.33 19.18
C THR A 203 -6.62 -2.93 19.96
N LEU A 204 -5.43 -3.22 19.43
CA LEU A 204 -4.16 -2.97 20.12
C LEU A 204 -3.76 -1.49 20.13
N TYR A 205 -4.36 -0.66 19.30
CA TYR A 205 -4.14 0.78 19.32
C TYR A 205 -4.53 1.41 20.67
N SER A 206 -5.46 0.78 21.40
CA SER A 206 -5.77 1.13 22.78
C SER A 206 -4.54 1.12 23.71
N PHE A 207 -3.75 0.05 23.66
CA PHE A 207 -2.51 -0.10 24.44
C PHE A 207 -1.37 0.77 23.90
N TYR A 208 -1.36 1.05 22.59
CA TYR A 208 -0.43 2.00 22.00
C TYR A 208 -0.67 3.42 22.53
N LEU A 209 -1.93 3.85 22.59
CA LEU A 209 -2.34 5.12 23.20
C LEU A 209 -2.03 5.15 24.71
N LEU A 210 -2.17 4.03 25.43
CA LEU A 210 -1.74 3.92 26.82
C LEU A 210 -0.24 4.20 26.98
N GLY A 211 0.60 3.68 26.08
CA GLY A 211 2.04 3.98 26.05
C GLY A 211 2.33 5.48 25.91
N ILE A 212 1.62 6.16 24.99
CA ILE A 212 1.74 7.62 24.79
C ILE A 212 1.30 8.38 26.05
N PHE A 213 0.20 7.96 26.66
CA PHE A 213 -0.31 8.55 27.89
C PHE A 213 0.71 8.42 29.04
N LEU A 214 1.30 7.24 29.24
CA LEU A 214 2.33 6.99 30.24
C LEU A 214 3.54 7.92 30.04
N ARG A 215 3.97 8.13 28.80
CA ARG A 215 5.07 9.06 28.48
C ARG A 215 4.71 10.50 28.85
N ARG A 216 3.52 10.97 28.49
CA ARG A 216 3.05 12.34 28.82
C ARG A 216 2.92 12.58 30.33
N ARG A 217 2.69 11.52 31.11
CA ARG A 217 2.68 11.55 32.58
C ARG A 217 4.07 11.38 33.21
N HIS A 218 5.13 11.36 32.40
CA HIS A 218 6.50 11.15 32.84
C HIS A 218 6.74 9.86 33.63
N PHE A 219 5.87 8.85 33.43
CA PHE A 219 5.96 7.57 34.12
C PHE A 219 7.27 6.87 33.77
N LEU A 220 8.09 6.56 34.78
CA LEU A 220 9.42 5.92 34.66
C LEU A 220 10.45 6.69 33.78
N ILE A 221 10.23 7.99 33.53
CA ILE A 221 11.25 8.86 32.91
C ILE A 221 12.36 9.19 33.94
N GLN A 222 11.98 9.37 35.20
CA GLN A 222 12.89 9.63 36.31
C GLN A 222 13.11 8.37 37.15
N LYS A 223 14.23 8.30 37.89
CA LYS A 223 14.48 7.20 38.84
C LYS A 223 13.43 7.23 39.95
N VAL A 224 12.61 6.20 40.02
CA VAL A 224 11.65 5.96 41.11
C VAL A 224 12.32 5.13 42.19
N SER A 225 12.00 5.38 43.46
CA SER A 225 12.56 4.63 44.59
C SER A 225 12.18 3.15 44.52
N THR A 226 13.14 2.26 44.80
CA THR A 226 12.92 0.80 44.87
C THR A 226 11.88 0.44 45.94
N LYS A 227 11.74 1.24 47.00
CA LYS A 227 10.71 1.07 48.04
C LYS A 227 9.28 1.16 47.50
N ILE A 228 9.06 1.83 46.37
CA ILE A 228 7.75 1.95 45.70
C ILE A 228 7.64 0.90 44.60
N LEU A 229 8.72 0.68 43.83
CA LEU A 229 8.71 -0.23 42.68
C LEU A 229 8.55 -1.70 43.07
N VAL A 230 9.16 -2.14 44.17
CA VAL A 230 9.05 -3.54 44.64
C VAL A 230 7.61 -3.91 44.98
N PRO A 231 6.91 -3.21 45.90
CA PRO A 231 5.52 -3.57 46.23
C PRO A 231 4.59 -3.40 45.02
N ALA A 232 4.83 -2.42 44.14
CA ALA A 232 4.06 -2.24 42.92
C ALA A 232 4.25 -3.41 41.92
N ALA A 233 5.49 -3.90 41.75
CA ALA A 233 5.77 -5.07 40.91
C ALA A 233 5.15 -6.34 41.49
N VAL A 234 5.20 -6.53 42.81
CA VAL A 234 4.59 -7.67 43.50
C VAL A 234 3.07 -7.64 43.36
N ALA A 235 2.43 -6.49 43.59
CA ALA A 235 0.99 -6.32 43.39
C ALA A 235 0.57 -6.60 41.94
N ALA A 236 1.31 -6.07 40.97
CA ALA A 236 1.07 -6.32 39.56
C ALA A 236 1.26 -7.80 39.18
N PHE A 237 2.27 -8.47 39.74
CA PHE A 237 2.49 -9.90 39.55
C PHE A 237 1.33 -10.74 40.10
N PHE A 238 0.88 -10.50 41.33
CA PHE A 238 -0.25 -11.21 41.91
C PHE A 238 -1.53 -10.99 41.12
N MET A 239 -1.76 -9.76 40.65
CA MET A 239 -2.90 -9.46 39.80
C MET A 239 -2.88 -10.28 38.51
N VAL A 240 -1.74 -10.42 37.84
CA VAL A 240 -1.61 -11.33 36.69
C VAL A 240 -1.84 -12.77 37.11
N PHE A 241 -1.18 -13.21 38.19
CA PHE A 241 -1.25 -14.58 38.71
C PHE A 241 -2.68 -15.05 39.01
N PHE A 242 -3.53 -14.18 39.53
CA PHE A 242 -4.93 -14.52 39.81
C PHE A 242 -5.85 -14.39 38.58
N THR A 243 -5.48 -13.57 37.58
CA THR A 243 -6.38 -13.26 36.46
C THR A 243 -6.07 -14.03 35.17
N TYR A 244 -4.84 -14.49 34.95
CA TYR A 244 -4.44 -15.09 33.66
C TYR A 244 -5.22 -16.38 33.31
N GLN A 245 -5.61 -17.18 34.31
CA GLN A 245 -6.42 -18.38 34.10
C GLN A 245 -7.92 -18.09 33.97
N LEU A 246 -8.38 -16.95 34.51
CA LEU A 246 -9.77 -16.53 34.46
C LEU A 246 -10.14 -15.94 33.09
N ASN A 247 -9.13 -15.56 32.28
CA ASN A 247 -9.32 -14.99 30.96
C ASN A 247 -9.79 -16.03 29.92
N ASN A 248 -11.02 -16.51 30.07
CA ASN A 248 -11.73 -17.40 29.14
C ASN A 248 -12.81 -16.60 28.41
N GLY A 249 -12.82 -16.60 27.07
CA GLY A 249 -13.78 -15.81 26.29
C GLY A 249 -14.14 -16.44 24.94
N PRO A 250 -15.05 -15.82 24.16
CA PRO A 250 -15.59 -16.37 22.92
C PRO A 250 -14.55 -16.51 21.79
N PHE A 251 -13.41 -15.84 21.92
CA PHE A 251 -12.29 -15.86 20.99
C PHE A 251 -11.25 -16.93 21.33
N ASN A 252 -11.67 -18.18 21.48
CA ASN A 252 -10.74 -19.26 21.76
C ASN A 252 -10.35 -19.96 20.45
N PHE A 253 -9.04 -20.05 20.19
CA PHE A 253 -8.54 -21.01 19.20
C PHE A 253 -8.90 -22.41 19.69
N HIS A 254 -9.79 -23.12 18.98
CA HIS A 254 -10.39 -24.39 19.43
C HIS A 254 -9.36 -25.46 19.83
N VAL A 255 -8.12 -25.36 19.33
CA VAL A 255 -7.03 -26.29 19.67
C VAL A 255 -6.35 -25.97 21.01
N TYR A 256 -6.37 -24.71 21.48
CA TYR A 256 -5.55 -24.26 22.62
C TYR A 256 -6.24 -23.43 23.71
N ASN A 257 -7.48 -22.93 23.57
CA ASN A 257 -8.22 -22.23 24.65
C ASN A 257 -7.48 -21.02 25.32
N HIS A 258 -6.57 -20.31 24.62
CA HIS A 258 -5.71 -19.24 25.17
C HIS A 258 -5.62 -18.02 24.23
N VAL A 259 -5.13 -16.89 24.77
CA VAL A 259 -4.89 -15.63 24.03
C VAL A 259 -3.83 -15.83 22.94
N VAL A 260 -4.19 -15.56 21.69
CA VAL A 260 -3.26 -15.52 20.55
C VAL A 260 -3.51 -14.27 19.72
N ILE A 261 -2.73 -13.22 20.02
CA ILE A 261 -2.91 -11.89 19.43
C ILE A 261 -2.80 -11.90 17.90
N MET A 262 -1.95 -12.77 17.34
CA MET A 262 -1.77 -12.91 15.88
C MET A 262 -3.08 -13.24 15.16
N PHE A 263 -4.02 -13.91 15.83
CA PHE A 263 -5.33 -14.29 15.30
C PHE A 263 -6.46 -13.48 15.93
N ALA A 264 -6.16 -12.32 16.52
CA ALA A 264 -7.11 -11.49 17.28
C ALA A 264 -7.89 -12.27 18.35
N SER A 265 -7.25 -13.29 18.93
CA SER A 265 -7.79 -14.04 20.06
C SER A 265 -7.38 -13.35 21.35
N TYR A 266 -8.30 -12.56 21.92
CA TYR A 266 -8.06 -11.76 23.13
C TYR A 266 -8.62 -12.40 24.41
N GLY A 267 -9.45 -13.44 24.30
CA GLY A 267 -10.14 -14.02 25.46
C GLY A 267 -11.33 -13.17 25.91
N HIS A 268 -11.46 -12.91 27.21
CA HIS A 268 -12.57 -12.21 27.82
C HIS A 268 -12.42 -10.68 27.73
N PHE A 269 -13.50 -9.99 27.38
CA PHE A 269 -13.55 -8.53 27.16
C PHE A 269 -12.95 -7.69 28.30
N LEU A 270 -13.28 -7.97 29.56
CA LEU A 270 -12.75 -7.20 30.71
C LEU A 270 -11.46 -7.76 31.33
N LEU A 271 -11.34 -9.08 31.45
CA LEU A 271 -10.18 -9.70 32.11
C LEU A 271 -8.92 -9.59 31.28
N PHE A 272 -9.02 -9.65 29.94
CA PHE A 272 -7.86 -9.49 29.07
C PHE A 272 -7.11 -8.16 29.28
N PRO A 273 -7.73 -6.97 29.12
CA PRO A 273 -7.02 -5.71 29.28
C PRO A 273 -6.52 -5.54 30.71
N LEU A 274 -7.26 -6.04 31.70
CA LEU A 274 -6.85 -6.03 33.11
C LEU A 274 -5.54 -6.80 33.33
N THR A 275 -5.48 -8.05 32.89
CA THR A 275 -4.28 -8.91 32.99
C THR A 275 -3.13 -8.34 32.15
N ALA A 276 -3.41 -7.89 30.93
CA ALA A 276 -2.40 -7.36 30.04
C ALA A 276 -1.74 -6.08 30.59
N ILE A 277 -2.54 -5.13 31.11
CA ILE A 277 -2.02 -3.90 31.73
C ILE A 277 -1.22 -4.22 32.99
N ALA A 278 -1.72 -5.12 33.84
CA ALA A 278 -1.00 -5.54 35.05
C ALA A 278 0.35 -6.19 34.70
N GLY A 279 0.40 -7.07 33.70
CA GLY A 279 1.65 -7.69 33.25
C GLY A 279 2.62 -6.69 32.64
N CYS A 280 2.13 -5.74 31.85
CA CYS A 280 2.95 -4.63 31.34
C CYS A 280 3.54 -3.80 32.48
N ALA A 281 2.71 -3.44 33.47
CA ALA A 281 3.15 -2.67 34.64
C ALA A 281 4.21 -3.44 35.44
N CYS A 282 4.02 -4.74 35.67
CA CYS A 282 4.98 -5.61 36.34
C CYS A 282 6.36 -5.54 35.68
N VAL A 283 6.44 -5.76 34.36
CA VAL A 283 7.71 -5.72 33.63
C VAL A 283 8.32 -4.32 33.62
N LEU A 284 7.50 -3.26 33.50
CA LEU A 284 7.96 -1.88 33.57
C LEU A 284 8.54 -1.54 34.94
N PHE A 285 7.91 -1.95 36.04
CA PHE A 285 8.45 -1.76 37.39
C PHE A 285 9.76 -2.52 37.59
N ILE A 286 9.84 -3.78 37.13
CA ILE A 286 11.08 -4.56 37.14
C ILE A 286 12.18 -3.83 36.37
N SER A 287 11.88 -3.33 35.16
CA SER A 287 12.83 -2.57 34.36
C SER A 287 13.34 -1.29 35.05
N GLY A 288 12.50 -0.66 35.88
CA GLY A 288 12.87 0.52 36.67
C GLY A 288 13.82 0.21 37.83
N MET A 289 13.83 -1.04 38.32
CA MET A 289 14.75 -1.50 39.37
C MET A 289 16.06 -2.06 38.81
N THR A 290 16.05 -2.53 37.57
CA THR A 290 17.21 -3.16 36.95
C THR A 290 18.33 -2.15 36.65
N PRO A 291 19.58 -2.44 37.04
CA PRO A 291 20.70 -1.57 36.71
C PRO A 291 20.97 -1.55 35.20
N ALA A 292 21.24 -0.36 34.67
CA ALA A 292 21.48 -0.12 33.25
C ALA A 292 22.85 -0.66 32.79
N ARG A 293 22.96 -1.98 32.63
CA ARG A 293 24.16 -2.65 32.08
C ARG A 293 24.21 -2.48 30.56
N LYS A 294 25.42 -2.25 30.03
CA LYS A 294 25.64 -2.02 28.57
C LYS A 294 25.07 -3.14 27.71
N THR A 295 25.23 -4.40 28.12
CA THR A 295 24.73 -5.58 27.40
C THR A 295 23.21 -5.61 27.31
N ILE A 296 22.52 -5.38 28.42
CA ILE A 296 21.04 -5.34 28.49
C ILE A 296 20.50 -4.22 27.58
N LEU A 297 21.07 -3.02 27.70
CA LEU A 297 20.68 -1.88 26.86
C LEU A 297 20.91 -2.15 25.37
N TRP A 298 22.05 -2.76 25.03
CA TRP A 298 22.39 -3.07 23.64
C TRP A 298 21.45 -4.12 23.04
N LEU A 299 21.10 -5.17 23.78
CA LEU A 299 20.09 -6.14 23.34
C LEU A 299 18.71 -5.49 23.19
N GLY A 300 18.30 -4.65 24.14
CA GLY A 300 17.04 -3.88 24.06
C GLY A 300 16.96 -2.94 22.86
N GLN A 301 18.09 -2.45 22.37
CA GLN A 301 18.17 -1.62 21.15
C GLN A 301 18.11 -2.43 19.85
N ASN A 302 18.25 -3.75 19.94
CA ASN A 302 18.28 -4.68 18.81
C ASN A 302 17.12 -5.69 18.85
N THR A 303 16.02 -5.35 19.55
CA THR A 303 14.83 -6.22 19.66
C THR A 303 14.27 -6.67 18.32
N MET A 304 14.28 -5.81 17.31
CA MET A 304 13.85 -6.18 15.96
C MET A 304 14.67 -7.34 15.39
N LEU A 305 16.01 -7.24 15.42
CA LEU A 305 16.91 -8.29 14.95
C LEU A 305 16.73 -9.58 15.77
N LEU A 306 16.62 -9.45 17.09
CA LEU A 306 16.38 -10.59 17.97
C LEU A 306 15.05 -11.28 17.68
N MET A 307 14.01 -10.54 17.32
CA MET A 307 12.71 -11.10 16.91
C MET A 307 12.86 -11.99 15.66
N PHE A 308 13.67 -11.58 14.69
CA PHE A 308 13.95 -12.41 13.50
C PHE A 308 14.82 -13.62 13.83
N LEU A 309 15.87 -13.44 14.62
CA LEU A 309 16.75 -14.54 15.01
C LEU A 309 16.01 -15.59 15.85
N ASN A 310 15.00 -15.18 16.62
CA ASN A 310 14.10 -16.11 17.30
C ASN A 310 13.40 -17.10 16.34
N GLY A 311 13.19 -16.71 15.07
CA GLY A 311 12.64 -17.59 14.04
C GLY A 311 13.49 -18.85 13.81
N ILE A 312 14.81 -18.75 13.94
CA ILE A 312 15.72 -19.90 13.84
C ILE A 312 15.44 -20.88 14.99
N PHE A 313 15.34 -20.36 16.22
CA PHE A 313 15.05 -21.20 17.38
C PHE A 313 13.67 -21.84 17.28
N TYR A 314 12.67 -21.05 16.88
CA TYR A 314 11.28 -21.49 16.72
C TYR A 314 11.14 -22.65 15.73
N HIS A 315 11.78 -22.57 14.56
CA HIS A 315 11.61 -23.59 13.52
C HIS A 315 12.54 -24.79 13.65
N TYR A 316 13.75 -24.62 14.20
CA TYR A 316 14.79 -25.64 14.12
C TYR A 316 15.25 -26.21 15.47
N ILE A 317 15.30 -25.39 16.54
CA ILE A 317 15.96 -25.77 17.79
C ILE A 317 14.94 -26.15 18.86
N ASN A 318 13.96 -25.28 19.11
CA ASN A 318 13.01 -25.42 20.21
C ASN A 318 12.20 -26.73 20.16
N PRO A 319 11.63 -27.17 19.00
CA PRO A 319 10.80 -28.37 18.98
C PRO A 319 11.55 -29.63 19.41
N GLY A 320 12.77 -29.82 18.90
CA GLY A 320 13.59 -30.99 19.25
C GLY A 320 14.09 -30.94 20.69
N LEU A 321 14.54 -29.75 21.14
CA LEU A 321 15.05 -29.58 22.50
C LEU A 321 13.95 -29.74 23.58
N ALA A 322 12.75 -29.20 23.33
CA ALA A 322 11.63 -29.35 24.26
C ALA A 322 11.18 -30.81 24.40
N GLY A 323 11.12 -31.55 23.27
CA GLY A 323 10.85 -32.99 23.28
C GLY A 323 11.88 -33.76 24.10
N TRP A 324 13.17 -33.53 23.83
CA TRP A 324 14.25 -34.19 24.56
C TRP A 324 14.22 -33.92 26.07
N ILE A 325 13.93 -32.68 26.49
CA ILE A 325 13.82 -32.32 27.93
C ILE A 325 12.65 -33.05 28.59
N LEU A 326 11.51 -33.13 27.90
CA LEU A 326 10.32 -33.79 28.43
C LEU A 326 10.55 -35.29 28.61
N ASP A 327 11.28 -35.92 27.67
CA ASP A 327 11.58 -37.34 27.70
C ASP A 327 12.66 -37.72 28.73
N ASN A 328 13.63 -36.84 29.00
CA ASN A 328 14.85 -37.20 29.74
C ASN A 328 15.10 -36.44 31.06
N VAL A 329 14.45 -35.30 31.30
CA VAL A 329 14.86 -34.38 32.37
C VAL A 329 13.72 -33.98 33.29
N ALA A 330 12.63 -33.43 32.75
CA ALA A 330 11.65 -32.73 33.57
C ALA A 330 10.25 -32.71 32.97
N SER A 331 9.27 -33.17 33.75
CA SER A 331 7.84 -33.05 33.46
C SER A 331 7.09 -32.13 34.44
N SER A 332 7.72 -31.74 35.56
CA SER A 332 7.13 -30.93 36.63
C SER A 332 7.40 -29.43 36.46
N GLY A 333 6.55 -28.58 37.06
CA GLY A 333 6.47 -27.17 36.68
C GLY A 333 7.66 -26.27 37.01
N LEU A 334 8.28 -26.45 38.19
CA LEU A 334 9.45 -25.65 38.57
C LEU A 334 10.68 -25.96 37.70
N PRO A 335 11.05 -27.23 37.47
CA PRO A 335 12.12 -27.58 36.53
C PRO A 335 11.88 -27.06 35.11
N VAL A 336 10.67 -27.24 34.56
CA VAL A 336 10.34 -26.73 33.22
C VAL A 336 10.52 -25.21 33.15
N PHE A 337 10.13 -24.47 34.19
CA PHE A 337 10.34 -23.03 34.27
C PHE A 337 11.83 -22.65 34.26
N TYR A 338 12.65 -23.26 35.13
CA TYR A 338 14.08 -22.92 35.22
C TYR A 338 14.84 -23.31 33.96
N LEU A 339 14.59 -24.49 33.39
CA LEU A 339 15.19 -24.89 32.12
C LEU A 339 14.77 -23.94 30.99
N SER A 340 13.50 -23.54 30.93
CA SER A 340 13.03 -22.58 29.94
C SER A 340 13.71 -21.21 30.07
N CYS A 341 13.95 -20.75 31.31
CA CYS A 341 14.74 -19.55 31.55
C CYS A 341 16.19 -19.72 31.07
N MET A 342 16.81 -20.85 31.35
CA MET A 342 18.19 -21.13 30.97
C MET A 342 18.37 -21.20 29.45
N VAL A 343 17.49 -21.93 28.76
CA VAL A 343 17.44 -22.01 27.29
C VAL A 343 17.22 -20.62 26.69
N THR A 344 16.33 -19.81 27.26
CA THR A 344 16.11 -18.44 26.81
C THR A 344 17.38 -17.59 26.88
N LEU A 345 18.13 -17.68 27.99
CA LEU A 345 19.40 -16.96 28.16
C LEU A 345 20.46 -17.42 27.16
N VAL A 346 20.58 -18.74 26.93
CA VAL A 346 21.50 -19.31 25.95
C VAL A 346 21.13 -18.88 24.54
N SER A 347 19.85 -18.96 24.15
CA SER A 347 19.37 -18.54 22.83
C SER A 347 19.64 -17.05 22.57
N LEU A 348 19.42 -16.18 23.57
CA LEU A 348 19.75 -14.76 23.46
C LEU A 348 21.27 -14.52 23.34
N ALA A 349 22.09 -15.28 24.07
CA ALA A 349 23.55 -15.18 23.97
C ALA A 349 24.05 -15.62 22.58
N LEU A 350 23.51 -16.72 22.04
CA LEU A 350 23.81 -17.21 20.69
C LEU A 350 23.40 -16.22 19.59
N CYS A 351 22.41 -15.37 19.83
CA CYS A 351 22.04 -14.30 18.90
C CYS A 351 23.07 -13.15 18.85
N MET A 352 23.85 -12.92 19.91
CA MET A 352 24.72 -11.73 20.03
C MET A 352 25.72 -11.57 18.87
N PRO A 353 26.46 -12.62 18.43
CA PRO A 353 27.39 -12.49 17.31
C PRO A 353 26.69 -12.08 16.00
N PHE A 354 25.50 -12.62 15.74
CA PHE A 354 24.71 -12.28 14.55
C PHE A 354 24.16 -10.86 14.61
N VAL A 355 23.66 -10.42 15.77
CA VAL A 355 23.23 -9.03 15.96
C VAL A 355 24.40 -8.08 15.72
N PHE A 356 25.60 -8.41 16.20
CA PHE A 356 26.80 -7.61 15.95
C PHE A 356 27.15 -7.59 14.44
N LEU A 357 27.13 -8.76 13.80
CA LEU A 357 27.43 -8.92 12.37
C LEU A 357 26.48 -8.10 11.49
N PHE A 358 25.17 -8.24 11.66
CA PHE A 358 24.18 -7.52 10.87
C PHE A 358 24.28 -5.99 11.03
N ASN A 359 24.50 -5.53 12.27
CA ASN A 359 24.71 -4.11 12.53
C ASN A 359 25.98 -3.55 11.89
N ARG A 360 27.02 -4.38 11.72
CA ARG A 360 28.28 -3.98 11.07
C ARG A 360 28.19 -4.03 9.55
N LEU A 361 27.53 -5.05 8.98
CA LEU A 361 27.42 -5.25 7.55
C LEU A 361 26.46 -4.25 6.88
N ALA A 362 25.22 -4.18 7.38
CA ALA A 362 24.17 -3.39 6.72
C ALA A 362 23.12 -2.89 7.75
N PRO A 363 23.47 -1.94 8.64
CA PRO A 363 22.55 -1.40 9.63
C PRO A 363 21.30 -0.77 8.98
N GLN A 364 21.41 -0.27 7.74
CA GLN A 364 20.28 0.27 6.98
C GLN A 364 19.19 -0.77 6.71
N LEU A 365 19.59 -2.02 6.45
CA LEU A 365 18.68 -3.12 6.12
C LEU A 365 18.05 -3.74 7.37
N VAL A 366 18.45 -3.33 8.58
CA VAL A 366 18.00 -3.93 9.85
C VAL A 366 17.36 -2.89 10.79
N GLY A 367 16.76 -1.85 10.20
CA GLY A 367 15.91 -0.90 10.89
C GLY A 367 16.64 0.34 11.41
N LYS A 368 17.90 0.55 11.02
CA LYS A 368 18.71 1.72 11.37
C LYS A 368 19.12 2.50 10.11
N PRO A 369 18.16 3.08 9.34
CA PRO A 369 18.41 3.67 8.02
C PRO A 369 19.35 4.89 8.02
N LYS A 370 19.60 5.49 9.20
CA LYS A 370 20.50 6.64 9.37
C LYS A 370 21.97 6.25 9.58
N LEU A 371 22.25 4.97 9.88
CA LEU A 371 23.61 4.48 10.09
C LEU A 371 24.15 3.92 8.78
N THR A 372 25.48 3.93 8.62
CA THR A 372 26.17 3.34 7.46
C THR A 372 26.85 2.03 7.85
N GLY A 373 26.90 1.08 6.90
CA GLY A 373 27.52 -0.23 7.07
C GLY A 373 28.65 -0.48 6.08
N LEU A 374 29.26 -1.67 6.19
CA LEU A 374 30.30 -2.10 5.25
C LEU A 374 29.76 -2.33 3.83
N LEU A 375 28.55 -2.90 3.69
CA LEU A 375 27.94 -3.20 2.39
C LEU A 375 27.33 -1.96 1.74
N LEU A 376 26.78 -1.05 2.54
CA LEU A 376 26.11 0.17 2.06
C LEU A 376 26.81 1.38 2.70
N LYS A 377 27.64 2.06 1.91
CA LYS A 377 28.44 3.22 2.35
C LYS A 377 27.65 4.54 2.41
N SER A 378 26.42 4.58 1.90
CA SER A 378 25.53 5.74 1.94
C SER A 378 24.24 5.46 2.73
N PRO A 379 23.62 6.49 3.35
CA PRO A 379 22.28 6.35 3.89
C PRO A 379 21.26 6.18 2.74
N LEU A 380 20.27 5.29 2.93
CA LEU A 380 19.27 5.05 1.89
C LEU A 380 18.27 6.22 1.82
N HIS A 381 18.24 6.90 0.67
CA HIS A 381 17.27 7.96 0.38
C HIS A 381 16.14 7.43 -0.52
N PHE A 382 15.03 7.01 0.07
CA PHE A 382 13.88 6.45 -0.64
C PHE A 382 12.92 7.50 -1.23
N ARG A 383 13.42 8.64 -1.71
CA ARG A 383 12.57 9.74 -2.23
C ARG A 383 11.68 9.29 -3.41
N TRP A 384 12.18 8.34 -4.21
CA TRP A 384 11.48 7.83 -5.39
C TRP A 384 10.46 6.73 -5.08
N LEU A 385 10.53 6.12 -3.89
CA LEU A 385 9.72 4.95 -3.57
C LEU A 385 8.20 5.18 -3.66
N PRO A 386 7.63 6.29 -3.14
CA PRO A 386 6.19 6.55 -3.29
C PRO A 386 5.79 6.71 -4.77
N THR A 387 6.63 7.37 -5.55
CA THR A 387 6.39 7.59 -6.98
C THR A 387 6.48 6.29 -7.77
N THR A 388 7.49 5.46 -7.50
CA THR A 388 7.64 4.13 -8.11
C THR A 388 6.48 3.21 -7.74
N ALA A 389 6.07 3.18 -6.47
CA ALA A 389 4.93 2.38 -6.02
C ALA A 389 3.62 2.83 -6.68
N TYR A 390 3.40 4.13 -6.81
CA TYR A 390 2.26 4.70 -7.53
C TYR A 390 2.26 4.30 -9.01
N ILE A 391 3.41 4.39 -9.68
CA ILE A 391 3.56 3.96 -11.08
C ILE A 391 3.25 2.46 -11.21
N VAL A 392 3.84 1.61 -10.38
CA VAL A 392 3.59 0.16 -10.40
C VAL A 392 2.10 -0.14 -10.18
N PHE A 393 1.46 0.56 -9.24
CA PHE A 393 0.02 0.43 -9.00
C PHE A 393 -0.83 0.80 -10.22
N LEU A 394 -0.49 1.89 -10.92
CA LEU A 394 -1.19 2.30 -12.15
C LEU A 394 -1.03 1.28 -13.28
N PHE A 395 0.12 0.59 -13.37
CA PHE A 395 0.37 -0.44 -14.39
C PHE A 395 -0.15 -1.82 -14.02
N LEU A 396 -0.47 -2.08 -12.75
CA LEU A 396 -0.96 -3.37 -12.26
C LEU A 396 -2.15 -3.94 -13.05
N PRO A 397 -3.22 -3.17 -13.41
CA PRO A 397 -4.32 -3.71 -14.22
C PRO A 397 -3.94 -3.98 -15.69
N LEU A 398 -2.85 -3.39 -16.19
CA LEU A 398 -2.38 -3.61 -17.56
C LEU A 398 -1.60 -4.91 -17.71
N ILE A 399 -0.98 -5.42 -16.63
CA ILE A 399 -0.24 -6.68 -16.63
C ILE A 399 -1.13 -7.87 -17.05
N PRO A 400 -2.29 -8.13 -16.42
CA PRO A 400 -3.16 -9.24 -16.84
C PRO A 400 -3.75 -9.00 -18.23
N LEU A 401 -4.04 -7.75 -18.61
CA LEU A 401 -4.53 -7.40 -19.94
C LEU A 401 -3.53 -7.79 -21.04
N VAL A 402 -2.26 -7.42 -20.88
CA VAL A 402 -1.21 -7.79 -21.85
C VAL A 402 -0.92 -9.28 -21.78
N SER A 403 -0.85 -9.86 -20.58
CA SER A 403 -0.60 -11.29 -20.40
C SER A 403 -1.67 -12.13 -21.12
N VAL A 404 -2.96 -11.91 -20.84
CA VAL A 404 -4.05 -12.69 -21.45
C VAL A 404 -4.12 -12.49 -22.96
N SER A 405 -3.76 -11.30 -23.48
CA SER A 405 -3.69 -11.07 -24.93
C SER A 405 -2.67 -11.95 -25.65
N LEU A 406 -1.62 -12.38 -24.94
CA LEU A 406 -0.53 -13.21 -25.44
C LEU A 406 -0.72 -14.71 -25.16
N HIS A 407 -1.87 -15.11 -24.60
CA HIS A 407 -2.17 -16.52 -24.34
C HIS A 407 -3.41 -16.98 -25.11
N SER A 408 -3.43 -18.26 -25.48
CA SER A 408 -4.60 -18.91 -26.08
C SER A 408 -5.70 -19.09 -25.03
N THR A 409 -6.89 -18.50 -25.25
CA THR A 409 -8.01 -18.58 -24.30
C THR A 409 -9.19 -19.42 -24.78
N LEU A 410 -9.26 -19.72 -26.08
CA LEU A 410 -10.18 -20.72 -26.61
C LEU A 410 -9.44 -22.05 -26.79
N ARG A 411 -10.09 -23.16 -26.41
CA ARG A 411 -9.66 -24.50 -26.79
C ARG A 411 -9.81 -24.64 -28.32
N GLY A 412 -8.74 -24.40 -29.05
CA GLY A 412 -8.60 -24.70 -30.47
C GLY A 412 -7.72 -25.92 -30.68
N GLU A 413 -7.94 -26.66 -31.77
CA GLU A 413 -7.13 -27.85 -32.11
C GLU A 413 -5.68 -27.50 -32.47
N MET A 414 -5.39 -26.26 -32.84
CA MET A 414 -4.05 -25.82 -33.30
C MET A 414 -3.14 -25.26 -32.20
N VAL A 415 -3.67 -24.72 -31.10
CA VAL A 415 -2.87 -24.19 -29.97
C VAL A 415 -3.56 -24.53 -28.64
N PRO A 416 -2.91 -25.30 -27.75
CA PRO A 416 -3.46 -25.63 -26.43
C PRO A 416 -3.83 -24.40 -25.59
N PHE A 417 -4.83 -24.57 -24.72
CA PHE A 417 -5.27 -23.52 -23.81
C PHE A 417 -4.13 -23.11 -22.86
N GLY A 418 -3.90 -21.81 -22.73
CA GLY A 418 -2.91 -21.25 -21.81
C GLY A 418 -1.47 -21.23 -22.34
N GLU A 419 -1.21 -21.60 -23.60
CA GLU A 419 0.11 -21.42 -24.21
C GLU A 419 0.32 -19.99 -24.70
N PHE A 420 1.57 -19.53 -24.62
CA PHE A 420 2.00 -18.24 -25.15
C PHE A 420 1.96 -18.26 -26.68
N THR A 421 1.23 -17.32 -27.29
CA THR A 421 1.00 -17.26 -28.74
C THR A 421 0.65 -15.85 -29.20
N LEU A 422 0.99 -15.52 -30.45
CA LEU A 422 0.58 -14.28 -31.13
C LEU A 422 -0.68 -14.47 -32.00
N SER A 423 -1.32 -15.65 -31.95
CA SER A 423 -2.49 -15.98 -32.77
C SER A 423 -3.64 -14.98 -32.63
N ASN A 424 -3.90 -14.47 -31.41
CA ASN A 424 -4.92 -13.45 -31.16
C ASN A 424 -4.67 -12.19 -32.00
N TYR A 425 -3.43 -11.70 -32.05
CA TYR A 425 -3.06 -10.51 -32.84
C TYR A 425 -3.13 -10.78 -34.34
N ILE A 426 -2.65 -11.95 -34.78
CA ILE A 426 -2.75 -12.36 -36.19
C ILE A 426 -4.20 -12.38 -36.64
N HIS A 427 -5.10 -12.93 -35.81
CA HIS A 427 -6.53 -13.01 -36.12
C HIS A 427 -7.17 -11.62 -36.21
N VAL A 428 -6.75 -10.65 -35.40
CA VAL A 428 -7.19 -9.25 -35.54
C VAL A 428 -6.85 -8.70 -36.93
N PHE A 429 -5.60 -8.83 -37.36
CA PHE A 429 -5.13 -8.27 -38.63
C PHE A 429 -5.64 -9.02 -39.86
N GLN A 430 -5.98 -10.32 -39.71
CA GLN A 430 -6.59 -11.10 -40.78
C GLN A 430 -8.08 -10.84 -40.93
N ASN A 431 -8.76 -10.36 -39.87
CA ASN A 431 -10.18 -10.06 -39.92
C ASN A 431 -10.43 -8.65 -40.49
N PRO A 432 -11.04 -8.52 -41.69
CA PRO A 432 -11.23 -7.21 -42.32
C PRO A 432 -12.16 -6.28 -41.54
N VAL A 433 -13.10 -6.83 -40.76
CA VAL A 433 -14.03 -6.05 -39.93
C VAL A 433 -13.30 -5.45 -38.74
N LEU A 434 -12.44 -6.23 -38.06
CA LEU A 434 -11.65 -5.74 -36.93
C LEU A 434 -10.61 -4.72 -37.38
N THR A 435 -9.87 -5.03 -38.45
CA THR A 435 -8.88 -4.11 -39.01
C THR A 435 -9.54 -2.81 -39.53
N GLY A 436 -10.67 -2.94 -40.23
CA GLY A 436 -11.46 -1.79 -40.68
C GLY A 436 -11.92 -0.90 -39.54
N SER A 437 -12.29 -1.47 -38.38
CA SER A 437 -12.69 -0.69 -37.21
C SER A 437 -11.57 0.18 -36.63
N ILE A 438 -10.33 -0.32 -36.63
CA ILE A 438 -9.14 0.43 -36.20
C ILE A 438 -8.90 1.59 -37.15
N LEU A 439 -8.93 1.34 -38.46
CA LEU A 439 -8.71 2.35 -39.49
C LEU A 439 -9.81 3.42 -39.48
N ASN A 440 -11.07 3.03 -39.33
CA ASN A 440 -12.19 3.97 -39.20
C ASN A 440 -12.02 4.88 -37.97
N SER A 441 -11.62 4.29 -36.83
CA SER A 441 -11.35 5.04 -35.60
C SER A 441 -10.22 6.05 -35.73
N ILE A 442 -9.11 5.66 -36.36
CA ILE A 442 -8.03 6.60 -36.65
C ILE A 442 -8.53 7.68 -37.61
N ALA A 443 -9.26 7.32 -38.67
CA ALA A 443 -9.73 8.26 -39.67
C ALA A 443 -10.66 9.35 -39.08
N TYR A 444 -11.72 8.98 -38.35
CA TYR A 444 -12.64 9.99 -37.81
C TYR A 444 -11.99 10.85 -36.71
N VAL A 445 -11.06 10.30 -35.93
CA VAL A 445 -10.34 11.07 -34.89
C VAL A 445 -9.39 12.08 -35.53
N THR A 446 -8.64 11.65 -36.55
CA THR A 446 -7.76 12.54 -37.31
C THR A 446 -8.55 13.63 -38.02
N LEU A 447 -9.66 13.30 -38.69
CA LEU A 447 -10.55 14.28 -39.31
C LEU A 447 -11.11 15.27 -38.28
N ASN A 448 -11.55 14.77 -37.12
CA ASN A 448 -12.02 15.63 -36.05
C ASN A 448 -10.94 16.64 -35.60
N ILE A 449 -9.70 16.21 -35.44
CA ILE A 449 -8.60 17.12 -35.06
C ILE A 449 -8.33 18.14 -36.18
N LEU A 450 -8.23 17.68 -37.43
CA LEU A 450 -7.95 18.53 -38.59
C LEU A 450 -9.02 19.58 -38.85
N ILE A 451 -10.28 19.31 -38.49
CA ILE A 451 -11.38 20.27 -38.65
C ILE A 451 -11.51 21.16 -37.41
N THR A 452 -11.51 20.56 -36.21
CA THR A 452 -11.75 21.30 -34.95
C THR A 452 -10.65 22.32 -34.70
N LEU A 453 -9.39 21.94 -34.93
CA LEU A 453 -8.26 22.75 -34.50
C LEU A 453 -8.14 24.08 -35.27
N PRO A 454 -8.22 24.11 -36.62
CA PRO A 454 -8.23 25.38 -37.36
C PRO A 454 -9.43 26.26 -37.01
N VAL A 455 -10.63 25.69 -36.91
CA VAL A 455 -11.86 26.43 -36.60
C VAL A 455 -11.79 27.01 -35.19
N ALA A 456 -11.37 26.21 -34.21
CA ALA A 456 -11.21 26.64 -32.83
C ALA A 456 -10.10 27.71 -32.69
N PHE A 457 -9.01 27.60 -33.44
CA PHE A 457 -7.93 28.57 -33.40
C PHE A 457 -8.38 29.93 -33.92
N LEU A 458 -9.08 29.97 -35.07
CA LEU A 458 -9.62 31.21 -35.61
C LEU A 458 -10.64 31.85 -34.66
N ALA A 459 -11.53 31.05 -34.08
CA ALA A 459 -12.49 31.54 -33.09
C ALA A 459 -11.79 32.05 -31.81
N ALA A 460 -10.80 31.33 -31.29
CA ALA A 460 -10.01 31.74 -30.13
C ALA A 460 -9.23 33.03 -30.38
N TYR A 461 -8.66 33.21 -31.57
CA TYR A 461 -8.04 34.46 -31.98
C TYR A 461 -9.07 35.60 -31.98
N GLY A 462 -10.25 35.34 -32.54
CA GLY A 462 -11.40 36.23 -32.53
C GLY A 462 -11.74 36.75 -31.12
N PHE A 463 -11.97 35.83 -30.20
CA PHE A 463 -12.34 36.14 -28.80
C PHE A 463 -11.22 36.79 -27.99
N SER A 464 -9.94 36.50 -28.29
CA SER A 464 -8.81 37.05 -27.53
C SER A 464 -8.39 38.45 -28.00
N ARG A 465 -8.47 38.72 -29.31
CA ARG A 465 -7.95 39.95 -29.92
C ARG A 465 -9.01 41.01 -30.21
N TYR A 466 -10.23 40.60 -30.56
CA TYR A 466 -11.30 41.53 -30.89
C TYR A 466 -12.33 41.64 -29.76
N THR A 467 -12.91 42.83 -29.62
CA THR A 467 -14.09 43.06 -28.78
C THR A 467 -15.25 43.38 -29.70
N PHE A 468 -16.36 42.68 -29.56
CA PHE A 468 -17.58 42.90 -30.35
C PHE A 468 -18.83 42.73 -29.49
N SER A 469 -19.95 43.28 -29.94
CA SER A 469 -21.21 43.23 -29.20
C SER A 469 -21.63 41.78 -28.92
N GLY A 470 -21.62 41.39 -27.63
CA GLY A 470 -22.07 40.07 -27.18
C GLY A 470 -20.97 39.00 -27.11
N ASP A 471 -19.70 39.34 -27.33
CA ASP A 471 -18.54 38.44 -27.27
C ASP A 471 -18.53 37.50 -26.05
N LYS A 472 -18.71 38.04 -24.84
CA LYS A 472 -18.73 37.29 -23.58
C LYS A 472 -19.90 36.30 -23.51
N TYR A 473 -21.07 36.72 -23.98
CA TYR A 473 -22.26 35.86 -24.01
C TYR A 473 -22.09 34.74 -25.03
N LEU A 474 -21.56 35.04 -26.22
CA LEU A 474 -21.29 34.04 -27.25
C LEU A 474 -20.27 33.02 -26.75
N PHE A 475 -19.17 33.47 -26.13
CA PHE A 475 -18.16 32.58 -25.54
C PHE A 475 -18.77 31.68 -24.47
N PHE A 476 -19.57 32.23 -23.55
CA PHE A 476 -20.29 31.46 -22.55
C PHE A 476 -21.27 30.46 -23.16
N CYS A 477 -22.04 30.85 -24.19
CA CYS A 477 -22.96 29.98 -24.90
C CYS A 477 -22.24 28.78 -25.54
N THR A 478 -21.04 28.97 -26.11
CA THR A 478 -20.26 27.83 -26.64
C THR A 478 -19.92 26.83 -25.54
N LEU A 479 -19.49 27.28 -24.36
CA LEU A 479 -19.21 26.42 -23.22
C LEU A 479 -20.48 25.74 -22.68
N ALA A 480 -21.61 26.43 -22.65
CA ALA A 480 -22.89 25.88 -22.24
C ALA A 480 -23.32 24.70 -23.13
N LEU A 481 -23.11 24.79 -24.45
CA LEU A 481 -23.38 23.69 -25.38
C LEU A 481 -22.60 22.41 -25.03
N ARG A 482 -21.38 22.53 -24.50
CA ARG A 482 -20.57 21.37 -24.08
C ARG A 482 -21.14 20.64 -22.87
N MET A 483 -21.90 21.33 -22.03
CA MET A 483 -22.51 20.78 -20.81
C MET A 483 -23.75 19.94 -21.12
N MET A 484 -24.30 20.05 -22.34
CA MET A 484 -25.42 19.23 -22.77
C MET A 484 -25.01 17.76 -22.91
N PRO A 485 -25.79 16.80 -22.37
CA PRO A 485 -25.50 15.39 -22.56
C PRO A 485 -25.57 15.00 -24.04
N PRO A 486 -24.52 14.37 -24.61
CA PRO A 486 -24.49 13.94 -26.01
C PRO A 486 -25.73 13.13 -26.43
N VAL A 487 -26.22 12.29 -25.52
CA VAL A 487 -27.39 11.41 -25.72
C VAL A 487 -28.65 12.19 -26.13
N VAL A 488 -28.85 13.41 -25.62
CA VAL A 488 -30.02 14.24 -25.94
C VAL A 488 -29.98 14.70 -27.41
N MET A 489 -28.78 14.90 -27.97
CA MET A 489 -28.60 15.35 -29.35
C MET A 489 -28.54 14.23 -30.37
N VAL A 490 -28.60 12.98 -29.94
CA VAL A 490 -28.45 11.81 -30.82
C VAL A 490 -29.50 11.82 -31.93
N LEU A 491 -30.78 11.89 -31.56
CA LEU A 491 -31.88 11.81 -32.53
C LEU A 491 -31.84 12.95 -33.56
N PRO A 492 -31.74 14.24 -33.16
CA PRO A 492 -31.70 15.31 -34.14
C PRO A 492 -30.46 15.24 -35.04
N VAL A 493 -29.28 14.94 -34.49
CA VAL A 493 -28.06 14.79 -35.30
C VAL A 493 -28.18 13.63 -36.27
N PHE A 494 -28.72 12.48 -35.84
CA PHE A 494 -28.94 11.33 -36.69
C PHE A 494 -29.87 11.65 -37.86
N LEU A 495 -31.01 12.32 -37.60
CA LEU A 495 -31.96 12.69 -38.66
C LEU A 495 -31.35 13.65 -39.68
N ILE A 496 -30.61 14.66 -39.23
CA ILE A 496 -29.92 15.60 -40.13
C ILE A 496 -28.90 14.82 -40.98
N PHE A 497 -28.07 13.99 -40.34
CA PHE A 497 -27.00 13.28 -41.04
C PHE A 497 -27.53 12.20 -41.98
N LEU A 498 -28.71 11.65 -41.70
CA LEU A 498 -29.41 10.74 -42.59
C LEU A 498 -29.87 11.45 -43.87
N GLN A 499 -30.39 12.67 -43.76
CA GLN A 499 -30.84 13.47 -44.92
C GLN A 499 -29.70 13.88 -45.86
N ILE A 500 -28.50 14.08 -45.32
CA ILE A 500 -27.30 14.49 -46.09
C ILE A 500 -26.33 13.33 -46.36
N ASP A 501 -26.75 12.08 -46.16
CA ASP A 501 -25.98 10.86 -46.44
C ASP A 501 -24.60 10.79 -45.74
N LEU A 502 -24.54 11.22 -44.48
CA LEU A 502 -23.35 11.14 -43.62
C LEU A 502 -23.39 9.98 -42.62
N VAL A 503 -24.50 9.24 -42.55
CA VAL A 503 -24.62 8.01 -41.76
C VAL A 503 -23.73 6.93 -42.38
N ASN A 504 -23.12 6.10 -41.56
CA ASN A 504 -22.16 5.04 -41.90
C ASN A 504 -20.83 5.53 -42.52
N ARG A 505 -20.55 6.85 -42.47
CA ARG A 505 -19.30 7.45 -42.98
C ARG A 505 -18.45 8.01 -41.83
N PRO A 506 -17.12 7.82 -41.83
CA PRO A 506 -16.22 8.40 -40.82
C PRO A 506 -16.33 9.93 -40.70
N LEU A 507 -16.64 10.62 -41.80
CA LEU A 507 -16.83 12.06 -41.83
C LEU A 507 -18.01 12.52 -40.96
N GLY A 508 -19.11 11.76 -40.95
CA GLY A 508 -20.26 12.06 -40.08
C GLY A 508 -19.86 12.03 -38.61
N ILE A 509 -19.18 10.96 -38.18
CA ILE A 509 -18.68 10.84 -36.81
C ILE A 509 -17.73 11.99 -36.47
N ALA A 510 -16.79 12.31 -37.37
CA ALA A 510 -15.84 13.40 -37.17
C ALA A 510 -16.54 14.75 -36.95
N LEU A 511 -17.53 15.10 -37.77
CA LEU A 511 -18.28 16.35 -37.65
C LEU A 511 -19.11 16.42 -36.36
N ALA A 512 -19.73 15.31 -35.95
CA ALA A 512 -20.42 15.24 -34.67
C ALA A 512 -19.44 15.50 -33.52
N HIS A 513 -18.26 14.87 -33.55
CA HIS A 513 -17.22 15.08 -32.54
C HIS A 513 -16.67 16.51 -32.56
N CYS A 514 -16.52 17.14 -33.74
CA CYS A 514 -16.10 18.53 -33.87
C CYS A 514 -17.03 19.47 -33.10
N ALA A 515 -18.36 19.31 -33.26
CA ALA A 515 -19.34 20.16 -32.61
C ALA A 515 -19.19 20.16 -31.08
N PHE A 516 -18.89 19.01 -30.49
CA PHE A 516 -18.66 18.88 -29.04
C PHE A 516 -17.23 19.24 -28.61
N ASN A 517 -16.24 19.10 -29.49
CA ASN A 517 -14.86 19.44 -29.16
C ASN A 517 -14.56 20.94 -29.33
N LEU A 518 -15.32 21.65 -30.17
CA LEU A 518 -15.12 23.08 -30.44
C LEU A 518 -15.12 23.94 -29.17
N PRO A 519 -16.10 23.85 -28.24
CA PRO A 519 -16.12 24.71 -27.06
C PRO A 519 -14.86 24.60 -26.19
N ILE A 520 -14.44 23.37 -25.89
CA ILE A 520 -13.26 23.14 -25.07
C ILE A 520 -11.99 23.54 -25.82
N SER A 521 -11.95 23.32 -27.14
CA SER A 521 -10.80 23.70 -27.98
C SER A 521 -10.62 25.20 -28.08
N ILE A 522 -11.72 25.94 -28.26
CA ILE A 522 -11.74 27.41 -28.27
C ILE A 522 -11.25 27.92 -26.92
N TRP A 523 -11.79 27.40 -25.82
CA TRP A 523 -11.42 27.83 -24.47
C TRP A 523 -9.95 27.56 -24.14
N VAL A 524 -9.43 26.38 -24.47
CA VAL A 524 -8.01 26.07 -24.26
C VAL A 524 -7.14 27.00 -25.10
N LEU A 525 -7.39 27.12 -26.41
CA LEU A 525 -6.58 27.97 -27.29
C LEU A 525 -6.65 29.43 -26.89
N GLU A 526 -7.83 29.94 -26.53
CA GLU A 526 -8.02 31.32 -26.05
C GLU A 526 -7.16 31.58 -24.81
N SER A 527 -7.14 30.65 -23.84
CA SER A 527 -6.32 30.82 -22.62
C SER A 527 -4.82 30.90 -22.89
N PHE A 528 -4.33 30.19 -23.91
CA PHE A 528 -2.92 30.29 -24.34
C PHE A 528 -2.65 31.57 -25.12
N LEU A 529 -3.60 31.98 -25.97
CA LEU A 529 -3.45 33.15 -26.83
C LEU A 529 -3.56 34.46 -26.03
N ALA A 530 -4.38 34.47 -24.98
CA ALA A 530 -4.46 35.56 -24.02
C ALA A 530 -3.16 35.77 -23.21
N ALA A 531 -2.34 34.72 -23.05
CA ALA A 531 -1.03 34.83 -22.41
C ALA A 531 0.05 35.42 -23.34
N ILE A 532 -0.21 35.50 -24.65
CA ILE A 532 0.69 36.13 -25.61
C ILE A 532 0.40 37.63 -25.63
N PRO A 533 1.41 38.49 -25.34
CA PRO A 533 1.25 39.94 -25.34
C PRO A 533 0.71 40.45 -26.69
N ARG A 534 -0.20 41.44 -26.65
CA ARG A 534 -0.85 42.00 -27.86
C ARG A 534 0.14 42.78 -28.73
N GLU A 535 1.21 43.27 -28.12
CA GLU A 535 2.30 44.00 -28.75
C GLU A 535 2.98 43.18 -29.87
N ILE A 536 2.95 41.85 -29.79
CA ILE A 536 3.48 40.98 -30.85
C ILE A 536 2.67 41.13 -32.15
N ASP A 537 1.35 41.25 -32.03
CA ASP A 537 0.45 41.46 -33.17
C ASP A 537 0.72 42.85 -33.80
N GLU A 538 0.98 43.88 -32.99
CA GLU A 538 1.30 45.24 -33.42
C GLU A 538 2.66 45.35 -34.10
N ILE A 539 3.70 44.71 -33.55
CA ILE A 539 5.04 44.65 -34.15
C ILE A 539 4.97 43.99 -35.52
N ALA A 540 4.27 42.87 -35.64
CA ALA A 540 4.12 42.19 -36.92
C ALA A 540 3.40 43.05 -37.97
N PHE A 541 2.43 43.86 -37.55
CA PHE A 541 1.76 44.82 -38.43
C PHE A 541 2.72 45.94 -38.89
N ILE A 542 3.54 46.50 -37.99
CA ILE A 542 4.56 47.52 -38.32
C ILE A 542 5.62 46.95 -39.27
N ASP A 543 6.03 45.69 -39.09
CA ASP A 543 6.96 44.96 -39.96
C ASP A 543 6.37 44.62 -41.34
N GLY A 544 5.10 44.99 -41.60
CA GLY A 544 4.45 44.80 -42.89
C GLY A 544 4.00 43.37 -43.17
N HIS A 545 3.90 42.51 -42.15
CA HIS A 545 3.37 41.17 -42.33
C HIS A 545 1.88 41.20 -42.67
N SER A 546 1.50 40.50 -43.75
CA SER A 546 0.09 40.19 -44.00
C SER A 546 -0.46 39.28 -42.90
N PHE A 547 -1.78 39.34 -42.64
CA PHE A 547 -2.43 38.53 -41.60
C PHE A 547 -2.09 37.03 -41.72
N PHE A 548 -2.14 36.49 -42.94
CA PHE A 548 -1.82 35.07 -43.18
C PHE A 548 -0.35 34.74 -42.87
N GLN A 549 0.58 35.64 -43.21
CA GLN A 549 2.00 35.46 -42.91
C GLN A 549 2.29 35.57 -41.41
N PHE A 550 1.71 36.56 -40.72
CA PHE A 550 1.78 36.69 -39.27
C PHE A 550 1.25 35.41 -38.59
N PHE A 551 0.07 34.97 -39.00
CA PHE A 551 -0.61 33.82 -38.41
C PHE A 551 0.22 32.53 -38.55
N THR A 552 0.77 32.28 -39.74
CA THR A 552 1.51 31.05 -40.03
C THR A 552 2.97 31.07 -39.55
N ARG A 553 3.66 32.21 -39.65
CA ARG A 553 5.11 32.30 -39.33
C ARG A 553 5.40 32.71 -37.89
N ILE A 554 4.50 33.44 -37.24
CA ILE A 554 4.73 34.00 -35.90
C ILE A 554 3.78 33.34 -34.90
N LEU A 555 2.46 33.46 -35.12
CA LEU A 555 1.47 33.08 -34.12
C LEU A 555 1.38 31.56 -33.90
N ILE A 556 1.29 30.75 -34.97
CA ILE A 556 1.22 29.28 -34.87
C ILE A 556 2.43 28.69 -34.13
N PRO A 557 3.69 29.05 -34.44
CA PRO A 557 4.84 28.57 -33.68
C PRO A 557 4.82 28.93 -32.20
N LEU A 558 4.41 30.16 -31.85
CA LEU A 558 4.25 30.60 -30.47
C LEU A 558 3.15 29.81 -29.74
N MET A 559 2.06 29.52 -30.45
CA MET A 559 0.93 28.74 -29.95
C MET A 559 1.16 27.22 -29.96
N GLY A 560 2.35 26.73 -30.36
CA GLY A 560 2.68 25.31 -30.44
C GLY A 560 2.28 24.49 -29.21
N PRO A 561 2.56 24.94 -27.96
CA PRO A 561 2.10 24.25 -26.76
C PRO A 561 0.57 24.19 -26.63
N GLY A 562 -0.14 25.29 -26.93
CA GLY A 562 -1.60 25.35 -26.89
C GLY A 562 -2.24 24.47 -27.95
N ILE A 563 -1.74 24.50 -29.19
CA ILE A 563 -2.16 23.62 -30.28
C ILE A 563 -2.01 22.15 -29.88
N ALA A 564 -0.87 21.77 -29.32
CA ALA A 564 -0.61 20.39 -28.93
C ALA A 564 -1.55 19.92 -27.81
N VAL A 565 -1.77 20.74 -26.79
CA VAL A 565 -2.72 20.43 -25.70
C VAL A 565 -4.15 20.31 -26.24
N THR A 566 -4.57 21.20 -27.14
CA THR A 566 -5.90 21.12 -27.78
C THR A 566 -6.04 19.89 -28.65
N ALA A 567 -5.04 19.57 -29.47
CA ALA A 567 -5.03 18.34 -30.28
C ALA A 567 -5.13 17.08 -29.41
N PHE A 568 -4.46 17.07 -28.25
CA PHE A 568 -4.57 15.99 -27.27
C PHE A 568 -5.99 15.82 -26.75
N PHE A 569 -6.67 16.91 -26.37
CA PHE A 569 -8.05 16.82 -25.91
C PHE A 569 -9.01 16.40 -27.03
N CYS A 570 -8.85 16.94 -28.25
CA CYS A 570 -9.62 16.52 -29.42
C CYS A 570 -9.45 15.02 -29.70
N PHE A 571 -8.21 14.52 -29.65
CA PHE A 571 -7.91 13.11 -29.78
C PHE A 571 -8.61 12.31 -28.68
N MET A 572 -8.34 12.65 -27.41
CA MET A 572 -8.81 11.89 -26.25
C MET A 572 -10.34 11.81 -26.23
N PHE A 573 -11.03 12.93 -26.39
CA PHE A 573 -12.49 12.96 -26.37
C PHE A 573 -13.09 12.21 -27.55
N SER A 574 -12.52 12.33 -28.76
CA SER A 574 -13.00 11.61 -29.93
C SER A 574 -12.71 10.11 -29.88
N TRP A 575 -11.56 9.71 -29.31
CA TRP A 575 -11.10 8.32 -29.27
C TRP A 575 -11.97 7.46 -28.34
N VAL A 576 -12.41 8.04 -27.22
CA VAL A 576 -13.24 7.35 -26.21
C VAL A 576 -14.74 7.58 -26.40
N GLU A 577 -15.16 8.41 -27.35
CA GLU A 577 -16.58 8.66 -27.63
C GLU A 577 -17.23 7.42 -28.25
N ILE A 578 -18.39 7.02 -27.71
CA ILE A 578 -19.11 5.82 -28.15
C ILE A 578 -20.53 6.13 -28.63
N VAL A 579 -21.15 7.20 -28.13
CA VAL A 579 -22.57 7.49 -28.36
C VAL A 579 -22.82 7.82 -29.83
N PHE A 580 -22.19 8.87 -30.36
CA PHE A 580 -22.35 9.24 -31.77
C PHE A 580 -21.72 8.20 -32.67
N ALA A 581 -20.55 7.69 -32.29
CA ALA A 581 -19.86 6.67 -33.06
C ALA A 581 -20.75 5.42 -33.27
N ARG A 582 -21.50 4.97 -32.26
CA ARG A 582 -22.41 3.82 -32.37
C ARG A 582 -23.68 4.14 -33.16
N ILE A 583 -24.31 5.29 -32.93
CA ILE A 583 -25.60 5.61 -33.55
C ILE A 583 -25.44 5.97 -35.03
N LEU A 584 -24.32 6.58 -35.41
CA LEU A 584 -24.04 6.94 -36.81
C LEU A 584 -23.49 5.77 -37.63
N THR A 585 -23.16 4.61 -37.04
CA THR A 585 -22.63 3.44 -37.77
C THR A 585 -23.57 2.24 -37.64
N VAL A 586 -24.62 2.23 -38.45
CA VAL A 586 -25.65 1.18 -38.48
C VAL A 586 -25.15 -0.05 -39.25
N THR A 587 -24.69 0.13 -40.49
CA THR A 587 -24.34 -0.96 -41.41
C THR A 587 -22.85 -1.04 -41.71
N SER A 588 -22.13 0.08 -41.73
CA SER A 588 -20.68 0.14 -41.99
C SER A 588 -20.00 1.23 -41.16
N GLY A 589 -18.66 1.24 -41.19
CA GLY A 589 -17.87 2.29 -40.53
C GLY A 589 -17.70 2.14 -39.01
N LYS A 590 -18.01 0.96 -38.44
CA LYS A 590 -18.04 0.75 -36.99
C LYS A 590 -16.71 1.13 -36.31
N PRO A 591 -16.74 1.83 -35.17
CA PRO A 591 -15.54 2.21 -34.42
C PRO A 591 -14.94 1.01 -33.68
N ILE A 592 -13.67 1.12 -33.29
CA ILE A 592 -12.93 0.11 -32.53
C ILE A 592 -13.64 -0.29 -31.22
N SER A 593 -14.26 0.67 -30.52
CA SER A 593 -15.03 0.43 -29.30
C SER A 593 -16.24 -0.48 -29.54
N MET A 594 -16.91 -0.32 -30.68
CA MET A 594 -18.01 -1.19 -31.10
C MET A 594 -17.51 -2.56 -31.53
N ALA A 595 -16.38 -2.63 -32.24
CA ALA A 595 -15.77 -3.89 -32.65
C ALA A 595 -15.38 -4.76 -31.44
N ILE A 596 -14.77 -4.16 -30.41
CA ILE A 596 -14.49 -4.84 -29.13
C ILE A 596 -15.79 -5.35 -28.50
N SER A 597 -16.83 -4.51 -28.46
CA SER A 597 -18.14 -4.89 -27.90
C SER A 597 -18.77 -6.08 -28.64
N THR A 598 -18.61 -6.15 -29.97
CA THR A 598 -19.16 -7.27 -30.78
C THR A 598 -18.45 -8.60 -30.58
N LEU A 599 -17.25 -8.62 -29.97
CA LEU A 599 -16.53 -9.86 -29.66
C LEU A 599 -17.11 -10.59 -28.44
N PHE A 600 -17.88 -9.89 -27.60
CA PHE A 600 -18.58 -10.50 -26.47
C PHE A 600 -19.80 -11.29 -26.99
N THR A 601 -19.63 -12.60 -27.08
CA THR A 601 -20.66 -13.55 -27.52
C THR A 601 -20.78 -14.71 -26.53
N PHE A 602 -21.70 -15.67 -26.78
CA PHE A 602 -21.87 -16.84 -25.92
C PHE A 602 -20.58 -17.65 -25.71
N ARG A 603 -19.68 -17.65 -26.71
CA ARG A 603 -18.32 -18.23 -26.62
C ARG A 603 -17.28 -17.14 -26.88
N THR A 604 -17.08 -16.27 -25.91
CA THR A 604 -16.13 -15.15 -26.01
C THR A 604 -14.68 -15.65 -25.97
N ASP A 605 -13.90 -15.31 -26.99
CA ASP A 605 -12.44 -15.42 -26.95
C ASP A 605 -11.86 -14.23 -26.18
N ILE A 606 -11.57 -14.45 -24.90
CA ILE A 606 -11.07 -13.39 -24.02
C ILE A 606 -9.69 -12.90 -24.50
N GLY A 607 -8.86 -13.80 -25.03
CA GLY A 607 -7.54 -13.50 -25.58
C GLY A 607 -7.63 -12.53 -26.76
N LEU A 608 -8.55 -12.81 -27.69
CA LEU A 608 -8.84 -11.93 -28.82
C LEU A 608 -9.39 -10.56 -28.38
N VAL A 609 -10.31 -10.54 -27.41
CA VAL A 609 -10.84 -9.30 -26.82
C VAL A 609 -9.71 -8.48 -26.19
N MET A 610 -8.83 -9.12 -25.42
CA MET A 610 -7.69 -8.45 -24.79
C MET A 610 -6.68 -7.95 -25.83
N ALA A 611 -6.41 -8.70 -26.90
CA ALA A 611 -5.55 -8.26 -27.99
C ALA A 611 -6.11 -7.02 -28.72
N MET A 612 -7.40 -7.01 -29.05
CA MET A 612 -8.08 -5.82 -29.57
C MET A 612 -8.00 -4.63 -28.59
N THR A 613 -8.13 -4.91 -27.29
CA THR A 613 -8.05 -3.88 -26.25
C THR A 613 -6.64 -3.29 -26.15
N VAL A 614 -5.58 -4.13 -26.21
CA VAL A 614 -4.18 -3.66 -26.27
C VAL A 614 -3.96 -2.76 -27.47
N LEU A 615 -4.43 -3.17 -28.66
CA LEU A 615 -4.30 -2.37 -29.87
C LEU A 615 -5.03 -1.02 -29.76
N SER A 616 -6.15 -0.94 -29.03
CA SER A 616 -6.87 0.32 -28.81
C SER A 616 -6.12 1.33 -27.92
N ILE A 617 -5.19 0.86 -27.09
CA ILE A 617 -4.36 1.70 -26.21
C ILE A 617 -3.20 2.35 -26.97
N ILE A 618 -2.66 1.68 -28.00
CA ILE A 618 -1.46 2.12 -28.73
C ILE A 618 -1.58 3.56 -29.27
N PRO A 619 -2.67 3.95 -29.97
CA PRO A 619 -2.81 5.32 -30.49
C PRO A 619 -2.80 6.37 -29.38
N GLY A 620 -3.40 6.07 -28.22
CA GLY A 620 -3.37 6.95 -27.06
C GLY A 620 -1.97 7.14 -26.47
N VAL A 621 -1.20 6.05 -26.37
CA VAL A 621 0.20 6.11 -25.91
C VAL A 621 1.08 6.90 -26.88
N LEU A 622 0.90 6.69 -28.18
CA LEU A 622 1.59 7.46 -29.22
C LEU A 622 1.26 8.95 -29.13
N MET A 623 -0.02 9.29 -28.94
CA MET A 623 -0.43 10.68 -28.78
C MET A 623 0.23 11.33 -27.55
N ILE A 624 0.23 10.65 -26.41
CA ILE A 624 0.94 11.14 -25.20
C ILE A 624 2.43 11.33 -25.49
N TYR A 625 3.07 10.37 -26.17
CA TYR A 625 4.47 10.47 -26.55
C TYR A 625 4.72 11.74 -27.37
N PHE A 626 3.95 12.02 -28.42
CA PHE A 626 4.18 13.21 -29.25
C PHE A 626 3.93 14.54 -28.53
N VAL A 627 2.97 14.59 -27.61
CA VAL A 627 2.55 15.84 -26.95
C VAL A 627 3.29 16.09 -25.61
N ARG A 628 3.99 15.11 -25.04
CA ARG A 628 4.63 15.21 -23.70
C ARG A 628 5.46 16.47 -23.47
N ASN A 629 6.25 16.90 -24.46
CA ASN A 629 7.14 18.06 -24.34
C ASN A 629 6.36 19.39 -24.35
N HIS A 630 5.17 19.40 -24.95
CA HIS A 630 4.30 20.56 -25.05
C HIS A 630 3.37 20.67 -23.82
N ILE A 631 2.83 19.54 -23.36
CA ILE A 631 2.03 19.46 -22.13
C ILE A 631 2.85 19.96 -20.93
N ALA A 632 4.12 19.53 -20.81
CA ALA A 632 5.00 19.96 -19.71
C ALA A 632 5.21 21.48 -19.68
N LYS A 633 5.33 22.12 -20.86
CA LYS A 633 5.50 23.58 -20.98
C LYS A 633 4.21 24.35 -20.69
N GLY A 634 3.05 23.81 -21.09
CA GLY A 634 1.76 24.43 -20.81
C GLY A 634 1.46 24.56 -19.31
N PHE A 635 1.92 23.61 -18.49
CA PHE A 635 1.77 23.69 -17.03
C PHE A 635 2.75 24.67 -16.36
N THR A 636 3.92 24.94 -16.94
CA THR A 636 4.91 25.86 -16.37
C THR A 636 4.58 27.34 -16.57
N ILE A 637 3.84 27.70 -17.64
CA ILE A 637 3.52 29.10 -17.94
C ILE A 637 2.59 29.71 -16.86
N LYS A 638 1.70 28.91 -16.25
CA LYS A 638 0.83 29.37 -15.14
C LYS A 638 1.52 29.55 -13.80
N THR A 639 2.73 29.01 -13.61
CA THR A 639 3.48 29.15 -12.35
C THR A 639 4.53 30.27 -12.38
N ALA A 640 4.71 30.91 -13.54
CA ALA A 640 5.68 31.99 -13.75
C ALA A 640 5.06 33.40 -13.70
N VAL A 641 3.77 33.48 -13.36
CA VAL A 641 3.03 34.71 -13.00
C VAL A 641 2.49 34.50 -11.60
#